data_AF-A0A5N9BBV9-F1
#
_entry.id   AF-A0A5N9BBV9-F1
#
_cell.length_a   1.000
_cell.length_b   1.000
_cell.length_c   1.000
_cell.angle_alpha   90.00
_cell.angle_beta   90.00
_cell.angle_gamma   90.00
#
_symmetry.space_group_name_H-M   'P 1'
#
loop_
_entity.id
_entity.type
_entity.pdbx_description
1 polymer ?
#
loop_
_entity_poly.entity_id
_entity_poly.type
_entity_poly.pdbx_seq_one_letter_code
_entity_poly.pdbx_strand_id
1 'polypeptide(L)'
;MKKIKNTLVLFTLIISSVVFSQEMILKSNLEGLAIDVGEVFEPSTYVELENGEIATCPNIIYYNKNGALNWDDGISVNRRRGTIRGEKPGKHKVIALCLGLTDSRLSRDFDVTVNYAKAKELSVSINTEKVYVGSYVPLSYKITDDYGFTRYDANIKIQSDNNLVSIDDLNNVKAINPGKAKLIISLDNVQASVSFNIIKNPIEELSLSSNMNTARTGDVVTFSAEAYDRRNNLISNTPIIYSYSGESFDKSNTASALINENGKFVAETAGKYLITATAGQRSTSMPLIVYDRGIQREVINVGSGTVQERHTSDFWVFEGVDGRDYAVSGTWGADGTTYFWDVTDPRQLKRIDSIKVDARTVNDVKVSADGKISVISREGASNRKNGILILDVTNPSQVNILSEYTKNLTGGVHNVFIYENHVYALSAGQRFYIINIDDPTNPYEVGMFEIGEEGQAIHDVWVEDGIAYTSNWKHGVYMVDVGNGIAGGSPSNPMVISNYSYESGAHHATFPFKSKSTGKFYTVLGDEIFPQGIDVYTTNETAGFLHFVDFSDLNNPVEVARYELPGHGSHNYWIEDDILYVAMYTGGVRIVDISGELMGDLFRQGREIGHINTGNPNGYIPNATMTWGAQLYKGHVFYSDHNGGIGSSRVLPIKPDNSRVNEYLTRPRIID
;
A
#
# COMPACT_ATOMS: atom_id res chain seq x y z
N MET A 1 1.08 -86.69 -3.74
CA MET A 1 2.26 -86.10 -3.05
C MET A 1 2.32 -84.60 -3.35
N LYS A 2 1.76 -83.77 -2.47
CA LYS A 2 1.83 -82.30 -2.51
C LYS A 2 2.64 -81.86 -1.29
N LYS A 3 3.87 -81.36 -1.51
CA LYS A 3 4.72 -80.77 -0.47
C LYS A 3 4.34 -79.30 -0.32
N ILE A 4 3.82 -78.94 0.85
CA ILE A 4 3.66 -77.56 1.30
C ILE A 4 5.05 -77.04 1.66
N LYS A 5 5.51 -75.99 0.98
CA LYS A 5 6.72 -75.24 1.36
C LYS A 5 6.27 -74.05 2.21
N ASN A 6 6.70 -74.03 3.47
CA ASN A 6 6.64 -72.87 4.35
C ASN A 6 7.69 -71.85 3.88
N THR A 7 7.25 -70.65 3.52
CA THR A 7 8.13 -69.51 3.25
C THR A 7 8.29 -68.73 4.55
N LEU A 8 9.51 -68.71 5.08
CA LEU A 8 9.93 -67.95 6.26
C LEU A 8 10.06 -66.47 5.86
N VAL A 9 9.20 -65.60 6.40
CA VAL A 9 9.28 -64.14 6.21
C VAL A 9 10.19 -63.60 7.32
N LEU A 10 11.38 -63.12 6.93
CA LEU A 10 12.34 -62.45 7.80
C LEU A 10 11.92 -60.98 7.94
N PHE A 11 11.45 -60.60 9.13
CA PHE A 11 11.16 -59.20 9.48
C PHE A 11 12.46 -58.48 9.82
N THR A 12 12.97 -57.66 8.91
CA THR A 12 14.09 -56.75 9.15
C THR A 12 13.57 -55.53 9.91
N LEU A 13 13.89 -55.43 11.20
CA LEU A 13 13.60 -54.25 12.02
C LEU A 13 14.55 -53.12 11.59
N ILE A 14 14.08 -52.19 10.77
CA ILE A 14 14.79 -50.95 10.47
C ILE A 14 14.58 -50.04 11.68
N ILE A 15 15.60 -49.89 12.53
CA ILE A 15 15.65 -48.86 13.55
C ILE A 15 15.88 -47.54 12.80
N SER A 16 14.81 -46.82 12.51
CA SER A 16 14.89 -45.43 12.09
C SER A 16 15.40 -44.60 13.28
N SER A 17 16.66 -44.19 13.23
CA SER A 17 17.17 -43.10 14.05
C SER A 17 16.39 -41.85 13.68
N VAL A 18 15.40 -41.50 14.50
CA VAL A 18 14.74 -40.20 14.47
C VAL A 18 15.80 -39.19 14.90
N VAL A 19 16.39 -38.49 13.94
CA VAL A 19 17.20 -37.30 14.22
C VAL A 19 16.18 -36.22 14.59
N PHE A 20 16.00 -35.99 15.89
CA PHE A 20 15.31 -34.80 16.36
C PHE A 20 16.10 -33.60 15.85
N SER A 21 15.50 -32.78 15.00
CA SER A 21 15.99 -31.43 14.73
C SER A 21 15.95 -30.69 16.06
N GLN A 22 17.10 -30.45 16.69
CA GLN A 22 17.18 -29.65 17.90
C GLN A 22 16.77 -28.21 17.55
N GLU A 23 15.61 -27.76 18.00
CA GLU A 23 15.24 -26.36 17.89
C GLU A 23 16.18 -25.53 18.78
N MET A 24 16.99 -24.68 18.15
CA MET A 24 17.84 -23.68 18.81
C MET A 24 17.15 -22.33 18.70
N ILE A 25 16.99 -21.62 19.81
CA ILE A 25 16.35 -20.30 19.84
C ILE A 25 17.35 -19.26 20.35
N LEU A 26 17.47 -18.14 19.65
CA LEU A 26 18.21 -16.98 20.16
C LEU A 26 17.39 -16.25 21.23
N LYS A 27 17.97 -16.09 22.41
CA LYS A 27 17.43 -15.28 23.50
C LYS A 27 18.32 -14.07 23.73
N SER A 28 17.72 -12.91 23.97
CA SER A 28 18.45 -11.66 24.16
C SER A 28 17.76 -10.77 25.17
N ASN A 29 18.54 -9.97 25.89
CA ASN A 29 18.01 -8.87 26.70
C ASN A 29 17.51 -7.68 25.86
N LEU A 30 17.53 -7.80 24.53
CA LEU A 30 16.82 -6.92 23.60
C LEU A 30 15.29 -7.12 23.63
N GLU A 31 14.81 -8.28 24.08
CA GLU A 31 13.39 -8.61 24.09
C GLU A 31 12.61 -7.69 25.05
N GLY A 32 11.80 -6.78 24.48
CA GLY A 32 11.04 -5.79 25.24
C GLY A 32 11.88 -4.62 25.76
N LEU A 33 13.09 -4.42 25.23
CA LEU A 33 13.97 -3.33 25.62
C LEU A 33 13.35 -1.97 25.27
N ALA A 34 13.43 -1.02 26.21
CA ALA A 34 13.17 0.39 25.97
C ALA A 34 14.40 1.22 26.36
N ILE A 35 14.90 2.05 25.46
CA ILE A 35 16.03 2.97 25.67
C ILE A 35 15.63 4.39 25.31
N ASP A 36 16.32 5.40 25.84
CA ASP A 36 16.07 6.79 25.47
C ASP A 36 16.88 7.20 24.22
N VAL A 37 16.45 8.23 23.50
CA VAL A 37 17.26 8.82 22.41
C VAL A 37 18.65 9.21 22.94
N GLY A 38 19.67 8.76 22.23
CA GLY A 38 21.09 8.96 22.53
C GLY A 38 21.70 7.91 23.46
N GLU A 39 20.89 7.09 24.13
CA GLU A 39 21.35 6.03 25.03
C GLU A 39 22.07 4.92 24.25
N VAL A 40 23.20 4.44 24.77
CA VAL A 40 23.96 3.32 24.22
C VAL A 40 23.77 2.10 25.10
N PHE A 41 23.31 1.00 24.51
CA PHE A 41 23.06 -0.26 25.19
C PHE A 41 23.97 -1.37 24.66
N GLU A 42 24.48 -2.21 25.56
CA GLU A 42 25.30 -3.38 25.21
C GLU A 42 24.45 -4.65 25.35
N PRO A 43 24.00 -5.25 24.23
CA PRO A 43 23.10 -6.39 24.29
C PRO A 43 23.83 -7.69 24.62
N SER A 44 23.18 -8.52 25.42
CA SER A 44 23.61 -9.87 25.76
C SER A 44 22.66 -10.87 25.13
N THR A 45 23.19 -11.74 24.28
CA THR A 45 22.44 -12.73 23.51
C THR A 45 23.08 -14.10 23.68
N TYR A 46 22.26 -15.14 23.81
CA TYR A 46 22.70 -16.53 23.92
C TYR A 46 21.73 -17.45 23.17
N VAL A 47 22.14 -18.70 22.96
CA VAL A 47 21.30 -19.72 22.32
C VAL A 47 20.74 -20.63 23.40
N GLU A 48 19.43 -20.82 23.41
CA GLU A 48 18.73 -21.77 24.26
C GLU A 48 18.34 -22.99 23.42
N LEU A 49 18.66 -24.18 23.92
CA LEU A 49 18.30 -25.47 23.32
C LEU A 49 16.92 -25.92 23.85
N GLU A 50 16.25 -26.81 23.12
CA GLU A 50 14.93 -27.36 23.50
C GLU A 50 14.90 -27.97 24.92
N ASN A 51 16.03 -28.51 25.40
CA ASN A 51 16.17 -29.06 26.75
C ASN A 51 16.39 -27.98 27.84
N GLY A 52 16.37 -26.69 27.48
CA GLY A 52 16.63 -25.55 28.35
C GLY A 52 18.12 -25.29 28.62
N GLU A 53 19.04 -26.03 27.98
CA GLU A 53 20.48 -25.77 28.11
C GLU A 53 20.90 -24.54 27.30
N ILE A 54 21.82 -23.76 27.88
CA ILE A 54 22.36 -22.56 27.24
C ILE A 54 23.63 -22.92 26.48
N ALA A 55 23.61 -22.68 25.17
CA ALA A 55 24.77 -22.74 24.30
C ALA A 55 25.34 -21.33 24.06
N THR A 56 26.67 -21.22 24.11
CA THR A 56 27.36 -19.95 23.77
C THR A 56 27.56 -19.87 22.27
N CYS A 57 27.09 -18.77 21.67
CA CYS A 57 27.36 -18.52 20.26
C CYS A 57 28.82 -18.07 20.06
N PRO A 58 29.58 -18.67 19.12
CA PRO A 58 30.97 -18.27 18.87
C PRO A 58 31.12 -16.82 18.39
N ASN A 59 30.19 -16.33 17.57
CA ASN A 59 30.21 -14.98 17.04
C ASN A 59 28.79 -14.43 16.95
N ILE A 60 28.48 -13.43 17.79
CA ILE A 60 27.22 -12.68 17.72
C ILE A 60 27.45 -11.37 17.00
N ILE A 61 26.63 -11.10 15.99
CA ILE A 61 26.60 -9.85 15.25
C ILE A 61 25.22 -9.24 15.40
N TYR A 62 25.17 -7.98 15.80
CA TYR A 62 23.96 -7.18 15.77
C TYR A 62 23.97 -6.29 14.52
N TYR A 63 22.80 -6.08 13.94
CA TYR A 63 22.60 -5.06 12.91
C TYR A 63 21.13 -4.62 12.90
N ASN A 64 20.90 -3.38 12.47
CA ASN A 64 19.58 -2.87 12.14
C ASN A 64 19.20 -3.39 10.74
N LYS A 65 17.90 -3.62 10.51
CA LYS A 65 17.42 -4.02 9.19
C LYS A 65 17.59 -2.81 8.27
N ASN A 66 18.50 -2.92 7.29
CA ASN A 66 18.77 -1.93 6.24
C ASN A 66 18.56 -2.59 4.87
N GLY A 67 17.37 -2.41 4.29
CA GLY A 67 16.97 -2.84 2.96
C GLY A 67 15.93 -1.90 2.38
N ALA A 68 15.50 -2.15 1.13
CA ALA A 68 14.58 -1.28 0.38
C ALA A 68 13.28 -0.95 1.16
N LEU A 69 12.73 -1.93 1.88
CA LEU A 69 11.53 -1.80 2.72
C LEU A 69 11.78 -1.35 4.16
N ASN A 70 13.02 -1.45 4.63
CA ASN A 70 13.34 -1.27 6.05
C ASN A 70 14.70 -0.59 6.13
N TRP A 71 14.71 0.74 6.13
CA TRP A 71 15.81 1.53 6.68
C TRP A 71 15.37 1.99 8.06
N ASP A 72 15.87 1.33 9.10
CA ASP A 72 15.61 1.72 10.48
C ASP A 72 16.71 2.70 10.92
N ASP A 73 16.42 4.00 10.81
CA ASP A 73 17.24 5.10 11.29
C ASP A 73 17.07 5.33 12.80
N GLY A 74 16.19 4.59 13.45
CA GLY A 74 15.90 4.72 14.87
C GLY A 74 16.90 4.05 15.77
N ILE A 75 17.64 3.06 15.28
CA ILE A 75 18.71 2.41 16.01
C ILE A 75 19.99 2.29 15.16
N SER A 76 21.09 2.82 15.68
CA SER A 76 22.42 2.59 15.10
C SER A 76 23.14 1.44 15.83
N VAL A 77 23.89 0.63 15.08
CA VAL A 77 24.62 -0.52 15.63
C VAL A 77 26.12 -0.41 15.40
N ASN A 78 26.89 -0.39 16.48
CA ASN A 78 28.35 -0.43 16.42
C ASN A 78 28.83 -1.89 16.37
N ARG A 79 29.03 -2.41 15.17
CA ARG A 79 29.47 -3.81 14.95
C ARG A 79 30.78 -4.19 15.62
N ARG A 80 31.69 -3.23 15.86
CA ARG A 80 32.98 -3.50 16.52
C ARG A 80 32.84 -3.67 18.02
N ARG A 81 31.93 -2.92 18.64
CA ARG A 81 31.69 -2.94 20.10
C ARG A 81 30.49 -3.81 20.49
N GLY A 82 29.68 -4.22 19.53
CA GLY A 82 28.43 -4.96 19.78
C GLY A 82 27.32 -4.10 20.38
N THR A 83 27.50 -2.79 20.53
CA THR A 83 26.52 -1.89 21.17
C THR A 83 25.50 -1.36 20.17
N ILE A 84 24.29 -1.09 20.64
CA ILE A 84 23.26 -0.35 19.92
C ILE A 84 23.08 1.04 20.52
N ARG A 85 22.57 2.00 19.75
CA ARG A 85 22.23 3.34 20.24
C ARG A 85 20.88 3.79 19.68
N GLY A 86 20.03 4.35 20.54
CA GLY A 86 18.77 4.96 20.12
C GLY A 86 19.04 6.28 19.41
N GLU A 87 18.57 6.44 18.19
CA GLU A 87 18.77 7.65 17.38
C GLU A 87 17.46 8.42 17.17
N LYS A 88 16.33 7.72 16.99
CA LYS A 88 14.99 8.32 16.75
C LYS A 88 13.92 7.61 17.59
N PRO A 89 12.97 8.34 18.20
CA PRO A 89 11.87 7.73 18.96
C PRO A 89 11.00 6.81 18.09
N GLY A 90 10.46 5.74 18.68
CA GLY A 90 9.60 4.79 17.99
C GLY A 90 9.84 3.34 18.38
N LYS A 91 9.19 2.41 17.68
CA LYS A 91 9.45 0.97 17.78
C LYS A 91 10.31 0.54 16.60
N HIS A 92 11.42 -0.09 16.90
CA HIS A 92 12.51 -0.39 15.98
C HIS A 92 12.92 -1.86 16.10
N LYS A 93 13.61 -2.40 15.09
CA LYS A 93 14.01 -3.81 15.06
C LYS A 93 15.53 -3.97 15.05
N VAL A 94 16.04 -4.73 16.01
CA VAL A 94 17.45 -5.15 16.06
C VAL A 94 17.55 -6.63 15.78
N ILE A 95 18.38 -7.01 14.81
CA ILE A 95 18.61 -8.41 14.45
C ILE A 95 19.87 -8.89 15.16
N ALA A 96 19.74 -9.99 15.91
CA ALA A 96 20.89 -10.72 16.42
C ALA A 96 21.17 -11.93 15.54
N LEU A 97 22.42 -12.08 15.11
CA LEU A 97 22.90 -13.16 14.25
C LEU A 97 24.00 -13.94 14.95
N CYS A 98 23.79 -15.24 15.13
CA CYS A 98 24.79 -16.16 15.62
C CYS A 98 25.46 -16.91 14.45
N LEU A 99 26.79 -16.82 14.38
CA LEU A 99 27.62 -17.48 13.38
C LEU A 99 28.55 -18.52 14.02
N GLY A 100 28.67 -19.67 13.34
CA GLY A 100 29.64 -20.72 13.68
C GLY A 100 29.20 -21.72 14.75
N LEU A 101 27.97 -21.62 15.25
CA LEU A 101 27.40 -22.64 16.14
C LEU A 101 26.91 -23.87 15.35
N THR A 102 26.37 -23.67 14.14
CA THR A 102 26.04 -24.74 13.19
C THR A 102 26.54 -24.41 11.79
N ASP A 103 26.40 -25.35 10.84
CA ASP A 103 26.65 -25.11 9.41
C ASP A 103 25.70 -24.04 8.83
N SER A 104 24.60 -23.73 9.54
CA SER A 104 23.64 -22.69 9.20
C SER A 104 23.77 -21.47 10.11
N ARG A 105 23.27 -20.31 9.64
CA ARG A 105 23.21 -19.08 10.42
C ARG A 105 21.93 -19.08 11.25
N LEU A 106 22.03 -18.79 12.54
CA LEU A 106 20.87 -18.61 13.41
C LEU A 106 20.61 -17.11 13.59
N SER A 107 19.40 -16.63 13.32
CA SER A 107 19.03 -15.20 13.45
C SER A 107 17.68 -15.04 14.16
N ARG A 108 17.53 -13.96 14.92
CA ARG A 108 16.23 -13.54 15.49
C ARG A 108 16.13 -12.02 15.54
N ASP A 109 14.94 -11.51 15.26
CA ASP A 109 14.58 -10.11 15.35
C ASP A 109 14.06 -9.79 16.76
N PHE A 110 14.47 -8.65 17.32
CA PHE A 110 14.02 -8.15 18.60
C PHE A 110 13.44 -6.75 18.44
N ASP A 111 12.23 -6.54 18.93
CA ASP A 111 11.59 -5.23 18.97
C ASP A 111 12.18 -4.42 20.14
N VAL A 112 12.71 -3.24 19.82
CA VAL A 112 13.30 -2.29 20.77
C VAL A 112 12.55 -0.96 20.65
N THR A 113 12.11 -0.41 21.78
CA THR A 113 11.46 0.89 21.82
C THR A 113 12.50 1.98 22.12
N VAL A 114 12.54 3.03 21.31
CA VAL A 114 13.29 4.25 21.62
C VAL A 114 12.29 5.29 22.12
N ASN A 115 12.43 5.71 23.37
CA ASN A 115 11.56 6.72 23.96
C ASN A 115 11.97 8.12 23.51
N TYR A 116 11.00 9.03 23.42
CA TYR A 116 11.29 10.45 23.34
C TYR A 116 12.11 10.91 24.55
N ALA A 117 13.04 11.82 24.32
CA ALA A 117 13.77 12.47 25.40
C ALA A 117 12.85 13.41 26.21
N LYS A 118 13.43 14.06 27.21
CA LYS A 118 12.71 15.08 27.99
C LYS A 118 12.23 16.21 27.07
N ALA A 119 11.02 16.70 27.36
CA ALA A 119 10.44 17.80 26.61
C ALA A 119 11.27 19.08 26.80
N LYS A 120 11.66 19.69 25.69
CA LYS A 120 12.39 20.96 25.61
C LYS A 120 11.47 22.13 25.29
N GLU A 121 10.50 21.90 24.42
CA GLU A 121 9.48 22.89 24.04
C GLU A 121 8.09 22.26 24.08
N LEU A 122 7.12 23.04 24.54
CA LEU A 122 5.71 22.70 24.54
C LEU A 122 4.95 23.89 23.96
N SER A 123 4.16 23.64 22.93
CA SER A 123 3.25 24.63 22.36
C SER A 123 1.82 24.10 22.43
N VAL A 124 0.86 24.99 22.67
CA VAL A 124 -0.55 24.66 22.79
C VAL A 124 -1.39 25.64 21.98
N SER A 125 -2.44 25.13 21.37
CA SER A 125 -3.40 25.87 20.57
C SER A 125 -4.81 25.32 20.78
N ILE A 126 -5.81 26.11 20.37
CA ILE A 126 -7.21 25.72 20.37
C ILE A 126 -7.69 25.77 18.92
N ASN A 127 -8.18 24.66 18.40
CA ASN A 127 -8.56 24.52 17.00
C ASN A 127 -10.00 25.01 16.74
N THR A 128 -10.36 26.13 17.36
CA THR A 128 -11.64 26.83 17.13
C THR A 128 -11.51 28.30 17.51
N GLU A 129 -12.18 29.17 16.77
CA GLU A 129 -12.29 30.60 17.09
C GLU A 129 -13.19 30.85 18.31
N LYS A 130 -14.16 29.96 18.55
CA LYS A 130 -15.20 30.14 19.57
C LYS A 130 -15.34 28.91 20.44
N VAL A 131 -15.44 29.12 21.75
CA VAL A 131 -15.74 28.07 22.73
C VAL A 131 -17.06 28.44 23.41
N TYR A 132 -18.06 27.57 23.32
CA TYR A 132 -19.36 27.80 23.95
C TYR A 132 -19.45 27.11 25.30
N VAL A 133 -20.23 27.70 26.21
CA VAL A 133 -20.62 27.03 27.46
C VAL A 133 -21.23 25.65 27.14
N GLY A 134 -20.72 24.61 27.80
CA GLY A 134 -21.15 23.23 27.67
C GLY A 134 -20.33 22.39 26.71
N SER A 135 -19.52 22.98 25.82
CA SER A 135 -18.67 22.24 24.89
C SER A 135 -17.35 21.79 25.54
N TYR A 136 -16.75 20.74 24.98
CA TYR A 136 -15.35 20.43 25.23
C TYR A 136 -14.46 21.38 24.43
N VAL A 137 -13.29 21.71 24.98
CA VAL A 137 -12.30 22.60 24.35
C VAL A 137 -11.38 21.76 23.48
N PRO A 138 -11.35 21.96 22.14
CA PRO A 138 -10.51 21.18 21.24
C PRO A 138 -9.06 21.66 21.33
N LEU A 139 -8.33 21.15 22.32
CA LEU A 139 -6.93 21.46 22.53
C LEU A 139 -6.05 20.66 21.58
N SER A 140 -5.03 21.31 21.03
CA SER A 140 -3.94 20.65 20.32
C SER A 140 -2.62 21.14 20.87
N TYR A 141 -1.70 20.22 21.10
CA TYR A 141 -0.39 20.53 21.64
C TYR A 141 0.68 19.83 20.81
N LYS A 142 1.81 20.51 20.65
CA LYS A 142 3.01 19.98 20.00
C LYS A 142 4.15 20.07 21.00
N ILE A 143 4.73 18.91 21.30
CA ILE A 143 5.87 18.75 22.21
C ILE A 143 7.10 18.50 21.36
N THR A 144 8.21 19.16 21.66
CA THR A 144 9.52 18.91 21.04
C THR A 144 10.51 18.56 22.13
N ASP A 145 11.25 17.46 21.95
CA ASP A 145 12.24 16.99 22.92
C ASP A 145 13.62 17.65 22.76
N ASP A 146 14.55 17.30 23.65
CA ASP A 146 15.92 17.84 23.65
C ASP A 146 16.72 17.56 22.36
N TYR A 147 16.33 16.54 21.59
CA TYR A 147 16.94 16.17 20.32
C TYR A 147 16.20 16.74 19.10
N GLY A 148 15.08 17.45 19.30
CA GLY A 148 14.30 18.08 18.25
C GLY A 148 13.18 17.20 17.68
N PHE A 149 12.93 16.01 18.24
CA PHE A 149 11.83 15.16 17.81
C PHE A 149 10.51 15.66 18.36
N THR A 150 9.45 15.59 17.55
CA THR A 150 8.14 16.14 17.90
C THR A 150 7.09 15.07 18.13
N ARG A 151 6.25 15.24 19.16
CA ARG A 151 5.09 14.37 19.45
C ARG A 151 3.84 15.18 19.81
N TYR A 152 2.68 14.54 19.67
CA TYR A 152 1.35 15.12 19.92
C TYR A 152 0.58 14.35 20.99
N ASP A 153 1.18 13.30 21.53
CA ASP A 153 0.65 12.44 22.57
C ASP A 153 1.65 12.38 23.73
N ALA A 154 1.20 12.81 24.91
CA ALA A 154 1.97 12.64 26.14
C ALA A 154 1.04 12.71 27.34
N ASN A 155 1.49 12.14 28.46
CA ASN A 155 0.81 12.30 29.73
C ASN A 155 1.05 13.70 30.32
N ILE A 156 0.36 14.69 29.74
CA ILE A 156 0.42 16.09 30.16
C ILE A 156 -0.40 16.32 31.43
N LYS A 157 -0.08 17.39 32.15
CA LYS A 157 -0.93 17.91 33.22
C LYS A 157 -1.56 19.22 32.77
N ILE A 158 -2.89 19.31 32.84
CA ILE A 158 -3.63 20.53 32.53
C ILE A 158 -4.19 21.12 33.83
N GLN A 159 -3.96 22.42 34.02
CA GLN A 159 -4.54 23.21 35.10
C GLN A 159 -5.24 24.43 34.53
N SER A 160 -6.28 24.90 35.22
CA SER A 160 -6.94 26.16 34.92
C SER A 160 -6.60 27.19 35.99
N ASP A 161 -6.46 28.45 35.60
CA ASP A 161 -6.29 29.56 36.56
C ASP A 161 -7.61 29.98 37.24
N ASN A 162 -8.73 29.42 36.81
CA ASN A 162 -10.06 29.75 37.32
C ASN A 162 -11.06 28.58 37.19
N ASN A 163 -12.25 28.80 37.77
CA ASN A 163 -13.35 27.80 37.81
C ASN A 163 -14.32 27.91 36.61
N LEU A 164 -13.89 28.52 35.48
CA LEU A 164 -14.74 28.64 34.28
C LEU A 164 -14.76 27.36 33.44
N VAL A 165 -13.80 26.45 33.68
CA VAL A 165 -13.69 25.13 33.03
C VAL A 165 -13.65 24.02 34.08
N SER A 166 -14.05 22.82 33.68
CA SER A 166 -13.84 21.59 34.43
C SER A 166 -12.86 20.73 33.65
N ILE A 167 -11.90 20.11 34.34
CA ILE A 167 -10.91 19.20 33.76
C ILE A 167 -11.12 17.84 34.43
N ASP A 168 -11.29 16.78 33.65
CA ASP A 168 -11.41 15.41 34.17
C ASP A 168 -10.04 14.70 34.25
N ASP A 169 -10.03 13.49 34.80
CA ASP A 169 -8.80 12.70 35.01
C ASP A 169 -8.14 12.25 33.69
N LEU A 170 -8.86 12.36 32.56
CA LEU A 170 -8.35 12.09 31.22
C LEU A 170 -7.90 13.37 30.50
N ASN A 171 -7.82 14.49 31.22
CA ASN A 171 -7.49 15.83 30.71
C ASN A 171 -8.49 16.41 29.68
N ASN A 172 -9.74 15.93 29.65
CA ASN A 172 -10.77 16.59 28.85
C ASN A 172 -11.20 17.89 29.53
N VAL A 173 -11.16 18.99 28.78
CA VAL A 173 -11.53 20.32 29.30
C VAL A 173 -12.93 20.69 28.84
N LYS A 174 -13.86 20.83 29.78
CA LYS A 174 -15.25 21.25 29.53
C LYS A 174 -15.47 22.70 29.94
N ALA A 175 -16.02 23.52 29.04
CA ALA A 175 -16.38 24.89 29.34
C ALA A 175 -17.67 24.96 30.18
N ILE A 176 -17.62 25.60 31.36
CA ILE A 176 -18.72 25.61 32.34
C ILE A 176 -19.39 26.99 32.42
N ASN A 177 -18.60 28.06 32.49
CA ASN A 177 -19.11 29.42 32.68
C ASN A 177 -18.51 30.41 31.66
N PRO A 178 -19.27 31.44 31.22
CA PRO A 178 -18.74 32.47 30.34
C PRO A 178 -17.61 33.27 30.99
N GLY A 179 -16.63 33.68 30.20
CA GLY A 179 -15.51 34.50 30.65
C GLY A 179 -14.21 34.14 29.94
N LYS A 180 -13.11 34.81 30.32
CA LYS A 180 -11.78 34.52 29.79
C LYS A 180 -11.14 33.43 30.64
N ALA A 181 -10.88 32.26 30.05
CA ALA A 181 -10.18 31.16 30.69
C ALA A 181 -8.71 31.13 30.26
N LYS A 182 -7.82 30.71 31.17
CA LYS A 182 -6.44 30.39 30.83
C LYS A 182 -6.12 28.99 31.33
N LEU A 183 -5.68 28.16 30.40
CA LEU A 183 -5.15 26.83 30.69
C LEU A 183 -3.63 26.90 30.75
N ILE A 184 -3.09 26.13 31.68
CA ILE A 184 -1.67 25.93 31.91
C ILE A 184 -1.41 24.44 31.70
N ILE A 185 -0.63 24.12 30.67
CA ILE A 185 -0.27 22.75 30.30
C ILE A 185 1.20 22.58 30.65
N SER A 186 1.53 21.50 31.37
CA SER A 186 2.91 21.18 31.75
C SER A 186 3.25 19.73 31.44
N LEU A 187 4.50 19.51 31.03
CA LEU A 187 5.12 18.22 30.83
C LEU A 187 6.61 18.35 31.22
N ASP A 188 7.14 17.41 31.98
CA ASP A 188 8.50 17.51 32.56
C ASP A 188 8.72 18.86 33.28
N ASN A 189 9.67 19.66 32.80
CA ASN A 189 10.00 20.99 33.32
C ASN A 189 9.52 22.13 32.41
N VAL A 190 8.79 21.83 31.33
CA VAL A 190 8.28 22.83 30.39
C VAL A 190 6.81 23.09 30.62
N GLN A 191 6.40 24.34 30.37
CA GLN A 191 5.04 24.80 30.57
C GLN A 191 4.64 25.72 29.42
N ALA A 192 3.40 25.56 28.97
CA ALA A 192 2.78 26.45 28.01
C ALA A 192 1.42 26.89 28.55
N SER A 193 0.93 28.02 28.05
CA SER A 193 -0.41 28.48 28.42
C SER A 193 -1.17 28.98 27.22
N VAL A 194 -2.47 28.70 27.19
CA VAL A 194 -3.40 29.21 26.19
C VAL A 194 -4.54 29.93 26.88
N SER A 195 -4.93 31.09 26.35
CA SER A 195 -6.10 31.84 26.82
C SER A 195 -7.16 31.88 25.73
N PHE A 196 -8.41 31.74 26.13
CA PHE A 196 -9.56 31.77 25.22
C PHE A 196 -10.79 32.33 25.93
N ASN A 197 -11.75 32.78 25.13
CA ASN A 197 -13.02 33.29 25.63
C ASN A 197 -14.09 32.22 25.54
N ILE A 198 -14.72 31.94 26.67
CA ILE A 198 -15.92 31.12 26.76
C ILE A 198 -17.11 32.05 26.62
N ILE A 199 -17.90 31.84 25.58
CA ILE A 199 -19.07 32.64 25.25
C ILE A 199 -20.31 31.85 25.63
N LYS A 200 -21.32 32.53 26.17
CA LYS A 200 -22.64 31.92 26.31
C LYS A 200 -23.10 31.44 24.94
N ASN A 201 -23.61 30.21 24.85
CA ASN A 201 -24.09 29.66 23.58
C ASN A 201 -25.24 30.54 23.03
N PRO A 202 -25.04 31.28 21.92
CA PRO A 202 -26.07 32.13 21.35
C PRO A 202 -27.04 31.37 20.44
N ILE A 203 -26.75 30.09 20.18
CA ILE A 203 -27.46 29.24 19.25
C ILE A 203 -28.79 28.82 19.87
N GLU A 204 -29.87 29.21 19.22
CA GLU A 204 -31.22 28.77 19.56
C GLU A 204 -31.64 27.58 18.69
N GLU A 205 -31.24 27.57 17.42
CA GLU A 205 -31.62 26.54 16.44
C GLU A 205 -30.41 26.10 15.60
N LEU A 206 -30.39 24.81 15.25
CA LEU A 206 -29.49 24.23 14.26
C LEU A 206 -30.33 23.69 13.09
N SER A 207 -30.01 24.13 11.89
CA SER A 207 -30.50 23.53 10.65
C SER A 207 -29.48 22.54 10.13
N LEU A 208 -29.92 21.39 9.64
CA LEU A 208 -29.07 20.37 9.02
C LEU A 208 -29.68 19.98 7.68
N SER A 209 -28.83 19.98 6.66
CA SER A 209 -29.18 19.60 5.29
C SER A 209 -28.17 18.59 4.76
N SER A 210 -28.57 17.83 3.73
CA SER A 210 -27.69 16.91 3.01
C SER A 210 -27.87 17.07 1.50
N ASN A 211 -26.86 16.68 0.74
CA ASN A 211 -26.97 16.58 -0.73
C ASN A 211 -27.85 15.40 -1.18
N MET A 212 -28.06 14.40 -0.33
CA MET A 212 -28.93 13.24 -0.60
C MET A 212 -29.51 12.64 0.69
N ASN A 213 -30.70 12.05 0.58
CA ASN A 213 -31.43 11.43 1.69
C ASN A 213 -31.41 9.89 1.66
N THR A 214 -30.92 9.33 0.56
CA THR A 214 -30.71 7.91 0.32
C THR A 214 -29.40 7.73 -0.44
N ALA A 215 -28.60 6.75 -0.05
CA ALA A 215 -27.28 6.50 -0.63
C ALA A 215 -27.04 4.98 -0.78
N ARG A 216 -25.93 4.60 -1.40
CA ARG A 216 -25.40 3.23 -1.37
C ARG A 216 -24.12 3.17 -0.55
N THR A 217 -23.73 1.99 -0.07
CA THR A 217 -22.43 1.78 0.61
C THR A 217 -21.30 2.33 -0.25
N GLY A 218 -20.44 3.17 0.32
CA GLY A 218 -19.37 3.86 -0.41
C GLY A 218 -19.74 5.17 -1.11
N ASP A 219 -21.02 5.55 -1.24
CA ASP A 219 -21.37 6.90 -1.69
C ASP A 219 -21.04 7.93 -0.60
N VAL A 220 -20.37 9.03 -0.96
CA VAL A 220 -20.07 10.13 -0.04
C VAL A 220 -21.25 11.10 0.02
N VAL A 221 -21.85 11.20 1.19
CA VAL A 221 -22.95 12.12 1.51
C VAL A 221 -22.37 13.33 2.24
N THR A 222 -22.63 14.53 1.75
CA THR A 222 -22.19 15.77 2.40
C THR A 222 -23.34 16.35 3.20
N PHE A 223 -23.13 16.50 4.49
CA PHE A 223 -24.02 17.17 5.42
C PHE A 223 -23.53 18.60 5.68
N SER A 224 -24.45 19.55 5.73
CA SER A 224 -24.15 20.95 6.03
C SER A 224 -25.11 21.45 7.09
N ALA A 225 -24.53 21.91 8.20
CA ALA A 225 -25.26 22.46 9.32
C ALA A 225 -25.03 23.96 9.48
N GLU A 226 -26.09 24.67 9.82
CA GLU A 226 -26.10 26.11 10.03
C GLU A 226 -26.72 26.42 11.39
N ALA A 227 -26.20 27.44 12.07
CA ALA A 227 -26.62 27.81 13.42
C ALA A 227 -27.29 29.19 13.44
N TYR A 228 -28.41 29.30 14.16
CA TYR A 228 -29.23 30.51 14.19
C TYR A 228 -29.43 31.02 15.62
N ASP A 229 -29.43 32.33 15.77
CA ASP A 229 -29.75 33.00 17.05
C ASP A 229 -31.27 33.09 17.28
N ARG A 230 -31.67 33.59 18.46
CA ARG A 230 -33.10 33.77 18.81
C ARG A 230 -33.87 34.74 17.89
N ARG A 231 -33.17 35.58 17.11
CA ARG A 231 -33.76 36.51 16.14
C ARG A 231 -33.72 35.93 14.72
N ASN A 232 -33.39 34.65 14.58
CA ASN A 232 -33.25 33.93 13.31
C ASN A 232 -32.11 34.47 12.42
N ASN A 233 -31.07 35.07 13.01
CA ASN A 233 -29.88 35.46 12.26
C ASN A 233 -28.87 34.29 12.24
N LEU A 234 -28.24 34.08 11.09
CA LEU A 234 -27.15 33.13 10.94
C LEU A 234 -25.95 33.51 11.82
N ILE A 235 -25.44 32.55 12.58
CA ILE A 235 -24.24 32.67 13.40
C ILE A 235 -23.07 32.05 12.62
N SER A 236 -22.23 32.90 12.03
CA SER A 236 -21.05 32.47 11.28
C SER A 236 -19.98 31.83 12.18
N ASN A 237 -19.15 30.97 11.58
CA ASN A 237 -18.02 30.28 12.21
C ASN A 237 -18.41 29.55 13.51
N THR A 238 -19.52 28.82 13.45
CA THR A 238 -19.96 27.98 14.56
C THR A 238 -19.18 26.67 14.55
N PRO A 239 -18.52 26.26 15.65
CA PRO A 239 -17.87 24.94 15.73
C PRO A 239 -18.92 23.83 15.79
N ILE A 240 -19.14 23.17 14.66
CA ILE A 240 -20.10 22.08 14.51
C ILE A 240 -19.34 20.75 14.54
N ILE A 241 -19.84 19.80 15.32
CA ILE A 241 -19.35 18.43 15.37
C ILE A 241 -20.40 17.52 14.73
N TYR A 242 -19.97 16.70 13.78
CA TYR A 242 -20.81 15.69 13.16
C TYR A 242 -20.55 14.31 13.78
N SER A 243 -21.61 13.56 14.01
CA SER A 243 -21.56 12.17 14.47
C SER A 243 -22.69 11.36 13.84
N TYR A 244 -22.67 10.04 14.01
CA TYR A 244 -23.76 9.19 13.55
C TYR A 244 -24.08 8.10 14.58
N SER A 245 -25.31 7.61 14.50
CA SER A 245 -25.72 6.30 15.01
C SER A 245 -26.44 5.54 13.89
N GLY A 246 -26.57 4.23 13.99
CA GLY A 246 -27.28 3.47 12.97
C GLY A 246 -27.59 2.04 13.33
N GLU A 247 -28.41 1.42 12.49
CA GLU A 247 -28.80 0.01 12.54
C GLU A 247 -28.58 -0.61 11.15
N SER A 248 -27.75 -1.65 11.08
CA SER A 248 -27.50 -2.40 9.85
C SER A 248 -28.75 -3.19 9.44
N PHE A 249 -28.98 -3.33 8.13
CA PHE A 249 -30.01 -4.24 7.63
C PHE A 249 -29.66 -5.70 7.89
N ASP A 250 -28.37 -6.03 7.91
CA ASP A 250 -27.87 -7.32 8.39
C ASP A 250 -27.73 -7.31 9.91
N LYS A 251 -28.46 -8.21 10.58
CA LYS A 251 -28.47 -8.36 12.05
C LYS A 251 -27.17 -8.94 12.61
N SER A 252 -26.33 -9.56 11.79
CA SER A 252 -24.99 -9.99 12.22
C SER A 252 -23.93 -8.90 12.13
N ASN A 253 -24.28 -7.70 11.65
CA ASN A 253 -23.33 -6.62 11.42
C ASN A 253 -23.73 -5.34 12.17
N THR A 254 -22.76 -4.45 12.38
CA THR A 254 -23.01 -3.09 12.90
C THR A 254 -23.20 -2.11 11.75
N ALA A 255 -23.85 -0.97 12.03
CA ALA A 255 -23.91 0.14 11.10
C ALA A 255 -22.57 0.89 11.12
N SER A 256 -21.58 0.39 10.36
CA SER A 256 -20.24 0.99 10.29
C SER A 256 -20.21 2.09 9.22
N ALA A 257 -19.58 3.21 9.55
CA ALA A 257 -19.41 4.36 8.68
C ALA A 257 -18.27 5.26 9.16
N LEU A 258 -17.82 6.16 8.29
CA LEU A 258 -16.91 7.25 8.61
C LEU A 258 -17.65 8.58 8.40
N ILE A 259 -17.47 9.51 9.34
CA ILE A 259 -17.89 10.92 9.17
C ILE A 259 -16.75 11.83 9.59
N ASN A 260 -16.39 12.80 8.74
CA ASN A 260 -15.33 13.76 9.06
C ASN A 260 -15.90 15.10 9.56
N GLU A 261 -15.00 15.97 10.00
CA GLU A 261 -15.32 17.31 10.53
C GLU A 261 -16.03 18.22 9.52
N ASN A 262 -15.87 17.97 8.22
CA ASN A 262 -16.53 18.71 7.14
C ASN A 262 -17.93 18.16 6.81
N GLY A 263 -18.45 17.22 7.62
CA GLY A 263 -19.76 16.62 7.42
C GLY A 263 -19.83 15.64 6.25
N LYS A 264 -18.69 15.17 5.73
CA LYS A 264 -18.67 14.09 4.73
C LYS A 264 -18.82 12.76 5.42
N PHE A 265 -19.85 12.03 5.02
CA PHE A 265 -20.24 10.74 5.55
C PHE A 265 -20.12 9.67 4.46
N VAL A 266 -19.54 8.52 4.79
CA VAL A 266 -19.53 7.33 3.94
C VAL A 266 -19.84 6.09 4.78
N ALA A 267 -20.83 5.31 4.34
CA ALA A 267 -21.20 4.08 5.01
C ALA A 267 -20.46 2.87 4.43
N GLU A 268 -19.95 2.03 5.32
CA GLU A 268 -19.37 0.73 4.97
C GLU A 268 -20.47 -0.34 4.85
N THR A 269 -21.49 -0.28 5.70
CA THR A 269 -22.57 -1.26 5.74
C THR A 269 -23.92 -0.67 5.33
N ALA A 270 -24.79 -1.48 4.73
CA ALA A 270 -26.14 -1.07 4.39
C ALA A 270 -27.01 -1.00 5.66
N GLY A 271 -27.81 0.05 5.82
CA GLY A 271 -28.58 0.26 7.02
C GLY A 271 -29.30 1.60 7.09
N LYS A 272 -29.89 1.86 8.25
CA LYS A 272 -30.49 3.16 8.60
C LYS A 272 -29.55 3.89 9.52
N TYR A 273 -29.24 5.13 9.16
CA TYR A 273 -28.35 6.00 9.90
C TYR A 273 -29.10 7.24 10.38
N LEU A 274 -28.68 7.78 11.52
CA LEU A 274 -29.10 9.06 12.05
C LEU A 274 -27.86 9.93 12.21
N ILE A 275 -27.70 10.91 11.31
CA ILE A 275 -26.58 11.84 11.32
C ILE A 275 -26.93 12.99 12.24
N THR A 276 -26.06 13.32 13.17
CA THR A 276 -26.29 14.34 14.20
C THR A 276 -25.23 15.43 14.08
N ALA A 277 -25.68 16.67 13.92
CA ALA A 277 -24.83 17.86 14.03
C ALA A 277 -25.02 18.50 15.41
N THR A 278 -23.92 18.78 16.10
CA THR A 278 -23.93 19.32 17.46
C THR A 278 -23.09 20.60 17.54
N ALA A 279 -23.64 21.63 18.19
CA ALA A 279 -22.93 22.86 18.52
C ALA A 279 -23.24 23.27 19.97
N GLY A 280 -22.25 23.12 20.85
CA GLY A 280 -22.43 23.32 22.28
C GLY A 280 -23.40 22.31 22.89
N GLN A 281 -24.57 22.77 23.33
CA GLN A 281 -25.63 21.93 23.92
C GLN A 281 -26.82 21.71 22.96
N ARG A 282 -26.75 22.26 21.75
CA ARG A 282 -27.78 22.07 20.73
C ARG A 282 -27.34 20.97 19.79
N SER A 283 -28.27 20.11 19.42
CA SER A 283 -28.09 19.12 18.37
C SER A 283 -29.33 19.06 17.50
N THR A 284 -29.12 18.68 16.24
CA THR A 284 -30.18 18.35 15.29
C THR A 284 -29.74 17.09 14.54
N SER A 285 -30.70 16.29 14.09
CA SER A 285 -30.41 15.02 13.46
C SER A 285 -31.24 14.81 12.20
N MET A 286 -30.65 14.13 11.22
CA MET A 286 -31.27 13.82 9.94
C MET A 286 -31.11 12.33 9.63
N PRO A 287 -32.19 11.61 9.27
CA PRO A 287 -32.10 10.22 8.89
C PRO A 287 -31.50 10.06 7.48
N LEU A 288 -30.72 9.01 7.28
CA LEU A 288 -30.17 8.59 6.00
C LEU A 288 -30.37 7.08 5.86
N ILE A 289 -30.86 6.63 4.70
CA ILE A 289 -30.96 5.21 4.39
C ILE A 289 -29.86 4.85 3.38
N VAL A 290 -29.07 3.83 3.70
CA VAL A 290 -27.99 3.33 2.87
C VAL A 290 -28.31 1.92 2.41
N TYR A 291 -28.30 1.69 1.11
CA TYR A 291 -28.48 0.37 0.48
C TYR A 291 -27.14 -0.24 0.07
N ASP A 292 -27.13 -1.54 -0.23
CA ASP A 292 -25.97 -2.17 -0.85
C ASP A 292 -25.69 -1.55 -2.22
N ARG A 293 -24.42 -1.48 -2.61
CA ARG A 293 -24.00 -0.93 -3.89
C ARG A 293 -24.45 -1.77 -5.09
N GLY A 294 -24.61 -3.08 -4.91
CA GLY A 294 -25.21 -3.99 -5.89
C GLY A 294 -24.42 -4.14 -7.19
N ILE A 295 -23.08 -4.09 -7.11
CA ILE A 295 -22.18 -4.09 -8.28
C ILE A 295 -21.48 -5.43 -8.52
N GLN A 296 -21.73 -6.43 -7.66
CA GLN A 296 -21.06 -7.72 -7.74
C GLN A 296 -21.40 -8.42 -9.06
N ARG A 297 -20.36 -8.89 -9.74
CA ARG A 297 -20.41 -9.56 -11.03
C ARG A 297 -19.59 -10.84 -10.99
N GLU A 298 -20.03 -11.82 -11.74
CA GLU A 298 -19.27 -13.06 -11.92
C GLU A 298 -18.06 -12.80 -12.82
N VAL A 299 -16.89 -13.27 -12.39
CA VAL A 299 -15.65 -13.22 -13.17
C VAL A 299 -15.31 -14.65 -13.56
N ILE A 300 -15.16 -14.89 -14.87
CA ILE A 300 -14.87 -16.22 -15.39
C ILE A 300 -13.43 -16.28 -15.92
N ASN A 301 -12.77 -17.41 -15.67
CA ASN A 301 -11.55 -17.77 -16.39
C ASN A 301 -11.88 -18.03 -17.86
N VAL A 302 -11.11 -17.47 -18.79
CA VAL A 302 -11.34 -17.60 -20.23
C VAL A 302 -10.28 -18.49 -20.87
N GLY A 303 -9.00 -18.28 -20.55
CA GLY A 303 -7.89 -19.06 -21.07
C GLY A 303 -6.64 -18.97 -20.21
N SER A 304 -5.70 -19.90 -20.44
CA SER A 304 -4.43 -19.94 -19.73
C SER A 304 -3.27 -20.30 -20.67
N GLY A 305 -2.13 -19.65 -20.45
CA GLY A 305 -0.83 -19.93 -21.05
C GLY A 305 0.11 -20.43 -19.95
N THR A 306 0.11 -21.75 -19.72
CA THR A 306 0.78 -22.35 -18.56
C THR A 306 2.29 -22.44 -18.77
N VAL A 307 3.05 -22.07 -17.72
CA VAL A 307 4.50 -22.32 -17.60
C VAL A 307 4.72 -23.16 -16.35
N GLN A 308 5.33 -24.34 -16.48
CA GLN A 308 5.49 -25.31 -15.37
C GLN A 308 6.94 -25.45 -14.94
N GLU A 309 7.85 -25.11 -15.84
CA GLU A 309 9.28 -25.34 -15.72
C GLU A 309 9.99 -24.28 -14.87
N ARG A 310 9.38 -23.09 -14.71
CA ARG A 310 9.98 -21.91 -14.07
C ARG A 310 8.89 -20.97 -13.53
N HIS A 311 9.28 -20.12 -12.59
CA HIS A 311 8.46 -18.95 -12.25
C HIS A 311 8.44 -17.92 -13.37
N THR A 312 7.29 -17.30 -13.57
CA THR A 312 7.11 -16.15 -14.47
C THR A 312 7.14 -14.83 -13.71
N SER A 313 7.47 -13.75 -14.41
CA SER A 313 7.54 -12.39 -13.88
C SER A 313 6.49 -11.50 -14.54
N ASP A 314 6.77 -10.20 -14.72
CA ASP A 314 5.84 -9.26 -15.34
C ASP A 314 5.53 -9.62 -16.80
N PHE A 315 4.46 -9.03 -17.31
CA PHE A 315 3.94 -9.27 -18.65
C PHE A 315 3.39 -8.01 -19.30
N TRP A 316 3.19 -8.06 -20.62
CA TRP A 316 2.58 -6.97 -21.37
C TRP A 316 1.79 -7.50 -22.57
N VAL A 317 0.54 -7.09 -22.70
CA VAL A 317 -0.36 -7.42 -23.83
C VAL A 317 -0.44 -6.24 -24.78
N PHE A 318 -0.39 -6.50 -26.09
CA PHE A 318 -0.35 -5.48 -27.13
C PHE A 318 -0.93 -5.97 -28.47
N GLU A 319 -1.31 -5.02 -29.32
CA GLU A 319 -1.66 -5.29 -30.72
C GLU A 319 -0.39 -5.29 -31.57
N GLY A 320 -0.15 -6.34 -32.34
CA GLY A 320 0.94 -6.40 -33.30
C GLY A 320 0.65 -5.60 -34.57
N VAL A 321 1.68 -5.32 -35.36
CA VAL A 321 1.55 -4.55 -36.62
C VAL A 321 0.63 -5.19 -37.66
N ASP A 322 0.32 -6.48 -37.51
CA ASP A 322 -0.57 -7.26 -38.36
C ASP A 322 -2.04 -7.24 -37.87
N GLY A 323 -2.33 -6.52 -36.78
CA GLY A 323 -3.65 -6.40 -36.18
C GLY A 323 -4.06 -7.57 -35.27
N ARG A 324 -3.15 -8.51 -35.02
CA ARG A 324 -3.35 -9.61 -34.05
C ARG A 324 -2.94 -9.17 -32.66
N ASP A 325 -3.36 -9.94 -31.66
CA ASP A 325 -3.04 -9.64 -30.26
C ASP A 325 -1.98 -10.59 -29.72
N TYR A 326 -0.99 -10.02 -29.04
CA TYR A 326 0.16 -10.74 -28.51
C TYR A 326 0.42 -10.38 -27.05
N ALA A 327 1.19 -11.22 -26.37
CA ALA A 327 1.73 -10.91 -25.06
C ALA A 327 3.21 -11.28 -24.99
N VAL A 328 3.94 -10.56 -24.13
CA VAL A 328 5.31 -10.90 -23.73
C VAL A 328 5.33 -11.12 -22.22
N SER A 329 6.11 -12.08 -21.73
CA SER A 329 6.28 -12.34 -20.29
C SER A 329 7.71 -12.77 -19.97
N GLY A 330 8.27 -12.29 -18.86
CA GLY A 330 9.59 -12.69 -18.39
C GLY A 330 9.60 -13.97 -17.54
N THR A 331 10.77 -14.32 -17.03
CA THR A 331 10.97 -15.39 -16.03
C THR A 331 11.76 -14.88 -14.84
N TRP A 332 11.41 -15.38 -13.65
CA TRP A 332 11.99 -14.93 -12.38
C TRP A 332 12.82 -16.03 -11.71
N GLY A 333 14.01 -15.68 -11.22
CA GLY A 333 14.86 -16.60 -10.45
C GLY A 333 15.31 -17.83 -11.25
N ALA A 334 15.31 -17.73 -12.58
CA ALA A 334 15.45 -18.84 -13.51
C ALA A 334 16.68 -18.66 -14.43
N ASP A 335 16.49 -18.76 -15.76
CA ASP A 335 17.60 -18.77 -16.74
C ASP A 335 17.50 -17.65 -17.79
N GLY A 336 16.79 -16.56 -17.47
CA GLY A 336 16.73 -15.38 -18.32
C GLY A 336 15.95 -15.60 -19.62
N THR A 337 14.86 -16.38 -19.57
CA THR A 337 14.00 -16.60 -20.74
C THR A 337 12.83 -15.63 -20.74
N THR A 338 12.54 -15.05 -21.90
CA THR A 338 11.33 -14.29 -22.20
C THR A 338 10.47 -15.09 -23.16
N TYR A 339 9.17 -15.17 -22.91
CA TYR A 339 8.19 -15.85 -23.76
C TYR A 339 7.34 -14.85 -24.53
N PHE A 340 7.04 -15.18 -25.78
CA PHE A 340 6.10 -14.47 -26.63
C PHE A 340 4.89 -15.36 -26.90
N TRP A 341 3.71 -14.75 -26.85
CA TRP A 341 2.43 -15.43 -26.89
C TRP A 341 1.52 -14.83 -27.94
N ASP A 342 0.84 -15.67 -28.70
CA ASP A 342 -0.36 -15.29 -29.46
C ASP A 342 -1.56 -15.38 -28.52
N VAL A 343 -2.25 -14.26 -28.34
CA VAL A 343 -3.43 -14.12 -27.48
C VAL A 343 -4.64 -13.58 -28.24
N THR A 344 -4.59 -13.61 -29.57
CA THR A 344 -5.67 -13.17 -30.47
C THR A 344 -7.00 -13.84 -30.13
N ASP A 345 -6.96 -15.13 -29.80
CA ASP A 345 -8.08 -15.80 -29.13
C ASP A 345 -7.79 -15.88 -27.63
N PRO A 346 -8.46 -15.09 -26.77
CA PRO A 346 -8.20 -15.10 -25.34
C PRO A 346 -8.54 -16.45 -24.67
N ARG A 347 -9.19 -17.39 -25.37
CA ARG A 347 -9.44 -18.75 -24.88
C ARG A 347 -8.24 -19.68 -25.09
N GLN A 348 -7.30 -19.31 -25.95
CA GLN A 348 -6.17 -20.14 -26.37
C GLN A 348 -4.87 -19.33 -26.41
N LEU A 349 -4.26 -19.13 -25.24
CA LEU A 349 -2.99 -18.41 -25.11
C LEU A 349 -1.85 -19.34 -25.53
N LYS A 350 -1.22 -19.07 -26.68
CA LYS A 350 -0.23 -19.96 -27.28
C LYS A 350 1.16 -19.34 -27.27
N ARG A 351 2.13 -20.02 -26.65
CA ARG A 351 3.55 -19.66 -26.79
C ARG A 351 4.00 -19.85 -28.24
N ILE A 352 4.50 -18.78 -28.85
CA ILE A 352 4.90 -18.74 -30.28
C ILE A 352 6.41 -18.59 -30.47
N ASP A 353 7.09 -17.93 -29.54
CA ASP A 353 8.54 -17.75 -29.58
C ASP A 353 9.11 -17.59 -28.15
N SER A 354 10.43 -17.65 -28.02
CA SER A 354 11.14 -17.36 -26.79
C SER A 354 12.56 -16.88 -27.05
N ILE A 355 13.01 -15.88 -26.29
CA ILE A 355 14.39 -15.40 -26.30
C ILE A 355 15.03 -15.76 -24.97
N LYS A 356 16.22 -16.35 -25.01
CA LYS A 356 17.03 -16.64 -23.81
C LYS A 356 18.26 -15.75 -23.81
N VAL A 357 18.52 -15.12 -22.67
CA VAL A 357 19.61 -14.16 -22.49
C VAL A 357 20.48 -14.54 -21.30
N ASP A 358 21.69 -13.98 -21.21
CA ASP A 358 22.54 -14.13 -20.02
C ASP A 358 21.97 -13.30 -18.85
N ALA A 359 21.00 -13.87 -18.14
CA ALA A 359 20.42 -13.34 -16.92
C ALA A 359 19.85 -14.48 -16.08
N ARG A 360 19.69 -14.24 -14.78
CA ARG A 360 18.91 -15.12 -13.89
C ARG A 360 17.43 -14.76 -13.95
N THR A 361 17.14 -13.47 -14.01
CA THR A 361 15.78 -12.93 -14.01
C THR A 361 15.64 -11.95 -15.18
N VAL A 362 14.56 -12.11 -15.96
CA VAL A 362 13.98 -11.03 -16.77
C VAL A 362 12.79 -10.55 -15.98
N ASN A 363 12.97 -9.49 -15.20
CA ASN A 363 11.97 -9.10 -14.21
C ASN A 363 10.79 -8.39 -14.85
N ASP A 364 11.10 -7.53 -15.82
CA ASP A 364 10.14 -6.66 -16.46
C ASP A 364 10.29 -6.67 -17.98
N VAL A 365 9.16 -6.53 -18.66
CA VAL A 365 9.00 -6.51 -20.11
C VAL A 365 7.98 -5.43 -20.47
N LYS A 366 8.29 -4.62 -21.48
CA LYS A 366 7.37 -3.61 -22.03
C LYS A 366 7.43 -3.61 -23.54
N VAL A 367 6.35 -3.15 -24.17
CA VAL A 367 6.24 -3.04 -25.62
C VAL A 367 5.83 -1.62 -25.98
N SER A 368 6.45 -1.06 -27.03
CA SER A 368 6.11 0.26 -27.56
C SER A 368 4.65 0.31 -28.01
N ALA A 369 4.05 1.50 -27.94
CA ALA A 369 2.63 1.70 -28.30
C ALA A 369 2.31 1.30 -29.75
N ASP A 370 3.30 1.33 -30.66
CA ASP A 370 3.15 0.91 -32.06
C ASP A 370 3.40 -0.60 -32.30
N GLY A 371 3.66 -1.37 -31.24
CA GLY A 371 3.79 -2.82 -31.28
C GLY A 371 5.06 -3.34 -31.98
N LYS A 372 6.08 -2.49 -32.20
CA LYS A 372 7.30 -2.87 -32.95
C LYS A 372 8.50 -3.17 -32.08
N ILE A 373 8.61 -2.52 -30.92
CA ILE A 373 9.78 -2.62 -30.06
C ILE A 373 9.36 -3.19 -28.72
N SER A 374 10.10 -4.20 -28.24
CA SER A 374 9.99 -4.65 -26.85
C SER A 374 11.31 -4.43 -26.13
N VAL A 375 11.22 -4.02 -24.87
CA VAL A 375 12.38 -3.90 -23.98
C VAL A 375 12.22 -4.91 -22.88
N ILE A 376 13.30 -5.65 -22.62
CA ILE A 376 13.38 -6.60 -21.51
C ILE A 376 14.50 -6.21 -20.55
N SER A 377 14.22 -6.32 -19.26
CA SER A 377 15.22 -6.11 -18.22
C SER A 377 16.11 -7.34 -18.03
N ARG A 378 17.34 -7.14 -17.54
CA ARG A 378 18.23 -8.25 -17.16
C ARG A 378 18.71 -8.06 -15.73
N GLU A 379 18.60 -9.11 -14.93
CA GLU A 379 19.15 -9.19 -13.59
C GLU A 379 19.90 -10.50 -13.35
N GLY A 380 21.09 -10.40 -12.75
CA GLY A 380 21.93 -11.54 -12.41
C GLY A 380 22.70 -12.11 -13.60
N ALA A 381 23.07 -11.28 -14.58
CA ALA A 381 23.94 -11.68 -15.69
C ALA A 381 25.28 -12.21 -15.20
N SER A 382 25.78 -13.30 -15.80
CA SER A 382 27.01 -13.99 -15.35
C SER A 382 28.25 -13.10 -15.41
N ASN A 383 28.28 -12.19 -16.38
CA ASN A 383 29.35 -11.23 -16.63
C ASN A 383 29.14 -9.88 -15.92
N ARG A 384 28.08 -9.76 -15.08
CA ARG A 384 27.60 -8.53 -14.43
C ARG A 384 27.23 -7.37 -15.37
N LYS A 385 27.00 -7.67 -16.65
CA LYS A 385 26.42 -6.74 -17.62
C LYS A 385 24.90 -6.97 -17.64
N ASN A 386 24.23 -6.43 -16.63
CA ASN A 386 22.78 -6.50 -16.49
C ASN A 386 22.10 -5.68 -17.58
N GLY A 387 21.85 -4.38 -17.43
CA GLY A 387 21.30 -3.57 -18.52
C GLY A 387 19.98 -4.07 -19.12
N ILE A 388 19.67 -3.58 -20.31
CA ILE A 388 18.45 -3.88 -21.06
C ILE A 388 18.79 -4.43 -22.44
N LEU A 389 17.85 -5.18 -23.01
CA LEU A 389 17.85 -5.57 -24.41
C LEU A 389 16.66 -4.95 -25.12
N ILE A 390 16.92 -4.41 -26.31
CA ILE A 390 15.90 -3.86 -27.21
C ILE A 390 15.66 -4.87 -28.31
N LEU A 391 14.40 -5.25 -28.49
CA LEU A 391 13.95 -6.32 -29.37
C LEU A 391 13.06 -5.78 -30.47
N ASP A 392 13.19 -6.31 -31.68
CA ASP A 392 12.20 -6.18 -32.75
C ASP A 392 11.12 -7.24 -32.57
N VAL A 393 9.89 -6.78 -32.33
CA VAL A 393 8.68 -7.60 -32.18
C VAL A 393 7.66 -7.34 -33.27
N THR A 394 8.07 -6.74 -34.39
CA THR A 394 7.21 -6.57 -35.59
C THR A 394 6.66 -7.92 -36.07
N ASN A 395 7.42 -9.01 -35.87
CA ASN A 395 6.91 -10.38 -35.97
C ASN A 395 7.15 -11.13 -34.65
N PRO A 396 6.14 -11.22 -33.75
CA PRO A 396 6.30 -11.87 -32.44
C PRO A 396 6.57 -13.38 -32.49
N SER A 397 6.48 -14.02 -33.66
CA SER A 397 6.88 -15.43 -33.85
C SER A 397 8.35 -15.58 -34.29
N GLN A 398 9.05 -14.47 -34.55
CA GLN A 398 10.45 -14.42 -34.96
C GLN A 398 11.12 -13.15 -34.38
N VAL A 399 11.28 -13.12 -33.07
CA VAL A 399 11.82 -11.97 -32.35
C VAL A 399 13.33 -11.87 -32.56
N ASN A 400 13.83 -10.65 -32.80
CA ASN A 400 15.26 -10.40 -32.97
C ASN A 400 15.77 -9.41 -31.91
N ILE A 401 16.96 -9.66 -31.38
CA ILE A 401 17.67 -8.68 -30.54
C ILE A 401 18.28 -7.62 -31.47
N LEU A 402 17.86 -6.36 -31.31
CA LEU A 402 18.39 -5.24 -32.07
C LEU A 402 19.67 -4.69 -31.44
N SER A 403 19.64 -4.49 -30.12
CA SER A 403 20.79 -3.94 -29.40
C SER A 403 20.75 -4.31 -27.91
N GLU A 404 21.89 -4.08 -27.26
CA GLU A 404 22.08 -4.19 -25.83
C GLU A 404 22.56 -2.84 -25.28
N TYR A 405 21.92 -2.35 -24.21
CA TYR A 405 22.36 -1.15 -23.51
C TYR A 405 22.71 -1.45 -22.05
N THR A 406 23.97 -1.22 -21.68
CA THR A 406 24.50 -1.56 -20.33
C THR A 406 25.21 -0.40 -19.64
N LYS A 407 25.45 0.70 -20.33
CA LYS A 407 26.11 1.86 -19.76
C LYS A 407 25.29 2.36 -18.57
N ASN A 408 25.93 2.48 -17.40
CA ASN A 408 25.33 2.88 -16.12
C ASN A 408 24.24 1.94 -15.55
N LEU A 409 23.96 0.81 -16.21
CA LEU A 409 22.98 -0.20 -15.79
C LEU A 409 23.66 -1.49 -15.30
N THR A 410 24.69 -1.36 -14.47
CA THR A 410 25.48 -2.51 -13.99
C THR A 410 24.82 -3.23 -12.81
N GLY A 411 24.00 -2.55 -12.03
CA GLY A 411 23.04 -3.19 -11.13
C GLY A 411 21.94 -3.86 -11.95
N GLY A 412 21.33 -4.92 -11.42
CA GLY A 412 20.16 -5.54 -12.05
C GLY A 412 19.13 -4.48 -12.43
N VAL A 413 18.56 -4.59 -13.63
CA VAL A 413 17.47 -3.71 -14.05
C VAL A 413 16.17 -4.35 -13.58
N HIS A 414 15.49 -3.70 -12.64
CA HIS A 414 14.29 -4.27 -12.01
C HIS A 414 13.03 -3.92 -12.82
N ASN A 415 12.88 -2.65 -13.19
CA ASN A 415 11.73 -2.11 -13.89
C ASN A 415 12.19 -1.35 -15.15
N VAL A 416 11.39 -1.44 -16.22
CA VAL A 416 11.54 -0.64 -17.43
C VAL A 416 10.19 -0.08 -17.85
N PHE A 417 10.18 1.13 -18.41
CA PHE A 417 8.99 1.68 -19.07
C PHE A 417 9.34 2.29 -20.42
N ILE A 418 8.44 2.16 -21.40
CA ILE A 418 8.59 2.79 -22.72
C ILE A 418 7.53 3.87 -22.85
N TYR A 419 7.96 5.12 -23.04
CA TYR A 419 7.07 6.21 -23.39
C TYR A 419 7.66 7.00 -24.55
N GLU A 420 6.88 7.10 -25.63
CA GLU A 420 7.35 7.55 -26.94
C GLU A 420 8.64 6.80 -27.34
N ASN A 421 9.70 7.51 -27.70
CA ASN A 421 10.98 6.93 -28.11
C ASN A 421 12.02 6.94 -26.97
N HIS A 422 11.56 6.80 -25.73
CA HIS A 422 12.44 6.75 -24.55
C HIS A 422 12.14 5.53 -23.67
N VAL A 423 13.21 4.90 -23.19
CA VAL A 423 13.19 3.86 -22.17
C VAL A 423 13.60 4.46 -20.84
N TYR A 424 12.77 4.27 -19.83
CA TYR A 424 13.01 4.63 -18.44
C TYR A 424 13.44 3.35 -17.74
N ALA A 425 14.75 3.20 -17.48
CA ALA A 425 15.33 1.97 -16.97
C ALA A 425 15.87 2.15 -15.55
N LEU A 426 15.33 1.37 -14.62
CA LEU A 426 15.71 1.41 -13.21
C LEU A 426 16.83 0.39 -12.91
N SER A 427 18.03 0.89 -12.62
CA SER A 427 19.18 0.03 -12.25
C SER A 427 19.55 0.21 -10.78
N ALA A 428 19.72 -0.90 -10.07
CA ALA A 428 20.09 -0.95 -8.64
C ALA A 428 19.13 -0.22 -7.69
N GLY A 429 17.94 0.15 -8.16
CA GLY A 429 16.89 0.76 -7.35
C GLY A 429 17.19 2.16 -6.82
N GLN A 430 18.25 2.86 -7.24
CA GLN A 430 18.57 4.21 -6.71
C GLN A 430 18.08 5.35 -7.60
N ARG A 431 18.06 5.11 -8.91
CA ARG A 431 17.75 6.09 -9.94
C ARG A 431 17.30 5.38 -11.20
N PHE A 432 16.52 6.05 -12.03
CA PHE A 432 16.28 5.59 -13.39
C PHE A 432 17.05 6.43 -14.39
N TYR A 433 17.50 5.77 -15.47
CA TYR A 433 18.11 6.42 -16.62
C TYR A 433 17.10 6.51 -17.74
N ILE A 434 17.16 7.60 -18.50
CA ILE A 434 16.30 7.87 -19.64
C ILE A 434 17.14 7.67 -20.89
N ILE A 435 16.77 6.69 -21.69
CA ILE A 435 17.53 6.22 -22.84
C ILE A 435 16.70 6.48 -24.10
N ASN A 436 17.23 7.27 -25.01
CA ASN A 436 16.62 7.47 -26.31
C ASN A 436 16.78 6.20 -27.17
N ILE A 437 15.68 5.84 -27.84
CA ILE A 437 15.57 4.69 -28.74
C ILE A 437 14.99 5.08 -30.11
N ASP A 438 15.18 6.33 -30.55
CA ASP A 438 14.81 6.77 -31.91
C ASP A 438 15.46 5.88 -32.98
N ASP A 439 16.73 5.52 -32.75
CA ASP A 439 17.38 4.40 -33.42
C ASP A 439 17.57 3.25 -32.41
N PRO A 440 16.68 2.23 -32.42
CA PRO A 440 16.75 1.12 -31.45
C PRO A 440 17.99 0.24 -31.62
N THR A 441 18.75 0.39 -32.71
CA THR A 441 20.04 -0.32 -32.91
C THR A 441 21.22 0.43 -32.29
N ASN A 442 21.06 1.72 -31.98
CA ASN A 442 22.08 2.57 -31.39
C ASN A 442 21.52 3.46 -30.26
N PRO A 443 21.02 2.87 -29.17
CA PRO A 443 20.43 3.60 -28.05
C PRO A 443 21.47 4.41 -27.28
N TYR A 444 21.05 5.55 -26.72
CA TYR A 444 21.92 6.40 -25.89
C TYR A 444 21.17 7.09 -24.75
N GLU A 445 21.83 7.26 -23.61
CA GLU A 445 21.30 8.00 -22.46
C GLU A 445 21.19 9.50 -22.76
N VAL A 446 20.02 10.06 -22.45
CA VAL A 446 19.71 11.50 -22.56
C VAL A 446 19.57 12.19 -21.21
N GLY A 447 19.24 11.45 -20.15
CA GLY A 447 19.04 11.99 -18.81
C GLY A 447 18.90 10.91 -17.75
N MET A 448 18.67 11.35 -16.52
CA MET A 448 18.43 10.50 -15.36
C MET A 448 17.58 11.26 -14.34
N PHE A 449 16.95 10.53 -13.41
CA PHE A 449 16.30 11.10 -12.25
C PHE A 449 16.66 10.33 -10.98
N GLU A 450 16.95 11.06 -9.92
CA GLU A 450 17.05 10.55 -8.55
C GLU A 450 16.46 11.60 -7.59
N ILE A 451 15.96 11.15 -6.44
CA ILE A 451 15.38 12.04 -5.41
C ILE A 451 16.49 12.87 -4.75
N GLY A 452 17.65 12.24 -4.50
CA GLY A 452 18.81 12.87 -3.86
C GLY A 452 18.78 12.82 -2.32
N GLU A 453 17.90 12.01 -1.75
CA GLU A 453 17.77 11.80 -0.29
C GLU A 453 18.48 10.52 0.18
N GLU A 454 18.91 10.50 1.45
CA GLU A 454 19.56 9.34 2.05
C GLU A 454 18.57 8.17 2.16
N GLY A 455 19.01 6.96 1.76
CA GLY A 455 18.13 5.79 1.76
C GLY A 455 17.08 5.78 0.64
N GLN A 456 17.18 6.68 -0.35
CA GLN A 456 16.32 6.63 -1.53
C GLN A 456 16.36 5.26 -2.21
N ALA A 457 15.19 4.78 -2.60
CA ALA A 457 15.05 3.56 -3.35
C ALA A 457 13.82 3.68 -4.26
N ILE A 458 14.03 3.80 -5.56
CA ILE A 458 12.98 3.75 -6.58
C ILE A 458 12.79 2.28 -6.96
N HIS A 459 11.56 1.78 -6.91
CA HIS A 459 11.18 0.41 -7.23
C HIS A 459 10.62 0.27 -8.65
N ASP A 460 9.69 1.17 -9.00
CA ASP A 460 8.98 1.16 -10.29
C ASP A 460 8.86 2.57 -10.86
N VAL A 461 8.71 2.65 -12.18
CA VAL A 461 8.34 3.87 -12.88
C VAL A 461 7.22 3.59 -13.88
N TRP A 462 6.18 4.42 -13.84
CA TRP A 462 5.11 4.48 -14.84
C TRP A 462 5.15 5.85 -15.52
N VAL A 463 5.05 5.92 -16.85
CA VAL A 463 5.07 7.22 -17.54
C VAL A 463 3.81 7.41 -18.36
N GLU A 464 3.08 8.49 -18.10
CA GLU A 464 1.88 8.87 -18.83
C GLU A 464 1.84 10.38 -19.04
N ASP A 465 1.48 10.80 -20.26
CA ASP A 465 1.39 12.22 -20.65
C ASP A 465 2.66 13.03 -20.31
N GLY A 466 3.85 12.44 -20.47
CA GLY A 466 5.13 13.09 -20.16
C GLY A 466 5.39 13.30 -18.66
N ILE A 467 4.64 12.63 -17.78
CA ILE A 467 4.86 12.59 -16.34
C ILE A 467 5.28 11.17 -15.94
N ALA A 468 6.44 11.05 -15.30
CA ALA A 468 6.89 9.82 -14.66
C ALA A 468 6.41 9.78 -13.20
N TYR A 469 5.70 8.72 -12.86
CA TYR A 469 5.21 8.39 -11.53
C TYR A 469 6.12 7.33 -10.96
N THR A 470 6.93 7.70 -9.96
CA THR A 470 7.94 6.81 -9.41
C THR A 470 7.48 6.25 -8.07
N SER A 471 7.71 4.95 -7.85
CA SER A 471 7.37 4.27 -6.60
C SER A 471 8.61 4.13 -5.73
N ASN A 472 8.70 4.87 -4.63
CA ASN A 472 9.97 5.09 -3.94
C ASN A 472 10.06 4.52 -2.51
N TRP A 473 9.39 3.40 -2.25
CA TRP A 473 9.30 2.80 -0.92
C TRP A 473 8.94 3.86 0.14
N LYS A 474 9.81 4.09 1.14
CA LYS A 474 9.57 5.06 2.23
C LYS A 474 9.41 6.51 1.77
N HIS A 475 9.93 6.87 0.59
CA HIS A 475 9.78 8.21 0.03
C HIS A 475 8.45 8.38 -0.73
N GLY A 476 7.60 7.34 -0.78
CA GLY A 476 6.27 7.43 -1.37
C GLY A 476 6.30 7.63 -2.88
N VAL A 477 5.33 8.36 -3.43
CA VAL A 477 5.24 8.67 -4.87
C VAL A 477 5.90 9.99 -5.19
N TYR A 478 6.64 10.05 -6.29
CA TYR A 478 7.07 11.31 -6.92
C TYR A 478 6.47 11.41 -8.32
N MET A 479 5.86 12.56 -8.63
CA MET A 479 5.47 12.94 -9.97
C MET A 479 6.59 13.78 -10.57
N VAL A 480 7.17 13.32 -11.68
CA VAL A 480 8.32 13.94 -12.32
C VAL A 480 7.96 14.31 -13.76
N ASP A 481 7.99 15.59 -14.08
CA ASP A 481 7.86 16.08 -15.45
C ASP A 481 9.08 15.65 -16.27
N VAL A 482 8.83 14.77 -17.23
CA VAL A 482 9.81 14.24 -18.19
C VAL A 482 9.47 14.65 -19.61
N GLY A 483 8.62 15.67 -19.80
CA GLY A 483 8.19 16.14 -21.12
C GLY A 483 6.75 16.65 -21.19
N ASN A 484 5.99 16.64 -20.09
CA ASN A 484 4.68 17.26 -20.01
C ASN A 484 4.77 18.80 -20.07
N GLY A 485 5.81 19.36 -19.45
CA GLY A 485 6.10 20.79 -19.43
C GLY A 485 5.46 21.57 -18.28
N ILE A 486 4.63 20.95 -17.43
CA ILE A 486 4.00 21.59 -16.27
C ILE A 486 5.02 22.15 -15.25
N ALA A 487 6.17 21.51 -15.11
CA ALA A 487 7.29 21.96 -14.29
C ALA A 487 8.50 22.41 -15.13
N GLY A 488 8.36 22.48 -16.46
CA GLY A 488 9.46 22.76 -17.40
C GLY A 488 10.43 21.58 -17.55
N GLY A 489 9.98 20.36 -17.25
CA GLY A 489 10.76 19.14 -17.37
C GLY A 489 10.91 18.64 -18.81
N SER A 490 11.90 17.77 -19.01
CA SER A 490 12.16 17.10 -20.29
C SER A 490 12.90 15.78 -20.04
N PRO A 491 13.02 14.87 -21.03
CA PRO A 491 13.79 13.63 -20.86
C PRO A 491 15.25 13.89 -20.48
N SER A 492 15.83 15.02 -20.90
CA SER A 492 17.21 15.41 -20.56
C SER A 492 17.34 16.20 -19.26
N ASN A 493 16.24 16.70 -18.71
CA ASN A 493 16.20 17.45 -17.46
C ASN A 493 14.86 17.19 -16.74
N PRO A 494 14.70 16.01 -16.09
CA PRO A 494 13.48 15.68 -15.36
C PRO A 494 13.27 16.63 -14.17
N MET A 495 12.03 17.06 -13.93
CA MET A 495 11.70 18.02 -12.87
C MET A 495 10.56 17.54 -11.98
N VAL A 496 10.75 17.56 -10.66
CA VAL A 496 9.70 17.16 -9.71
C VAL A 496 8.53 18.13 -9.77
N ILE A 497 7.31 17.59 -9.88
CA ILE A 497 6.03 18.32 -9.85
C ILE A 497 5.46 18.32 -8.44
N SER A 498 5.32 17.13 -7.85
CA SER A 498 4.71 16.90 -6.54
C SER A 498 5.13 15.52 -6.00
N ASN A 499 4.91 15.29 -4.70
CA ASN A 499 5.17 14.02 -4.05
C ASN A 499 4.18 13.78 -2.90
N TYR A 500 4.05 12.53 -2.49
CA TYR A 500 3.32 12.15 -1.28
C TYR A 500 3.95 10.90 -0.66
N SER A 501 4.23 10.95 0.64
CA SER A 501 4.76 9.82 1.43
C SER A 501 3.83 9.48 2.58
N TYR A 502 3.87 8.21 3.03
CA TYR A 502 3.02 7.68 4.09
C TYR A 502 3.80 6.74 5.01
N GLU A 503 3.28 6.52 6.22
CA GLU A 503 4.03 5.96 7.34
C GLU A 503 4.54 4.53 7.12
N SER A 504 3.76 3.63 6.49
CA SER A 504 4.23 2.25 6.27
C SER A 504 5.42 2.20 5.31
N GLY A 505 5.48 3.13 4.34
CA GLY A 505 6.60 3.27 3.41
C GLY A 505 6.87 2.03 2.55
N ALA A 506 5.89 1.14 2.40
CA ALA A 506 6.01 -0.09 1.64
C ALA A 506 5.65 0.09 0.15
N HIS A 507 5.80 1.32 -0.36
CA HIS A 507 5.35 1.72 -1.68
C HIS A 507 6.12 1.02 -2.82
N HIS A 508 5.41 0.15 -3.52
CA HIS A 508 5.92 -0.73 -4.56
C HIS A 508 5.55 -0.26 -5.98
N ALA A 509 4.27 0.04 -6.21
CA ALA A 509 3.75 0.41 -7.52
C ALA A 509 2.82 1.64 -7.42
N THR A 510 2.84 2.50 -8.43
CA THR A 510 1.95 3.65 -8.59
C THR A 510 1.17 3.51 -9.90
N PHE A 511 -0.13 3.81 -9.85
CA PHE A 511 -0.92 4.03 -11.07
C PHE A 511 -1.69 5.35 -10.98
N PRO A 512 -1.47 6.32 -11.89
CA PRO A 512 -2.25 7.54 -11.98
C PRO A 512 -3.60 7.29 -12.65
N PHE A 513 -4.66 7.96 -12.22
CA PHE A 513 -5.90 7.99 -12.99
C PHE A 513 -6.69 9.27 -12.79
N LYS A 514 -7.39 9.68 -13.82
CA LYS A 514 -8.40 10.73 -13.74
C LYS A 514 -9.77 10.08 -13.67
N SER A 515 -10.44 10.23 -12.52
CA SER A 515 -11.76 9.65 -12.31
C SER A 515 -12.74 10.18 -13.36
N LYS A 516 -13.42 9.27 -14.06
CA LYS A 516 -14.41 9.61 -15.09
C LYS A 516 -15.68 10.20 -14.49
N SER A 517 -16.08 9.69 -13.33
CA SER A 517 -17.30 10.11 -12.64
C SER A 517 -17.17 11.44 -11.89
N THR A 518 -15.97 11.81 -11.44
CA THR A 518 -15.76 13.04 -10.65
C THR A 518 -14.85 14.08 -11.32
N GLY A 519 -14.01 13.67 -12.27
CA GLY A 519 -12.99 14.50 -12.90
C GLY A 519 -11.76 14.76 -12.04
N LYS A 520 -11.73 14.25 -10.79
CA LYS A 520 -10.59 14.36 -9.88
C LYS A 520 -9.41 13.53 -10.37
N PHE A 521 -8.22 14.01 -10.06
CA PHE A 521 -6.98 13.30 -10.37
C PHE A 521 -6.46 12.61 -9.11
N TYR A 522 -6.19 11.32 -9.24
CA TYR A 522 -5.72 10.47 -8.17
C TYR A 522 -4.45 9.74 -8.58
N THR A 523 -3.62 9.42 -7.60
CA THR A 523 -2.66 8.33 -7.72
C THR A 523 -3.06 7.22 -6.76
N VAL A 524 -2.94 5.98 -7.22
CA VAL A 524 -3.09 4.78 -6.40
C VAL A 524 -1.70 4.26 -6.10
N LEU A 525 -1.38 4.09 -4.82
CA LEU A 525 -0.08 3.61 -4.34
C LEU A 525 -0.28 2.23 -3.71
N GLY A 526 0.49 1.24 -4.15
CA GLY A 526 0.36 -0.14 -3.69
C GLY A 526 1.49 -0.54 -2.75
N ASP A 527 1.14 -1.15 -1.63
CA ASP A 527 2.11 -1.74 -0.71
C ASP A 527 2.54 -3.14 -1.16
N GLU A 528 3.84 -3.42 -0.99
CA GLU A 528 4.40 -4.77 -1.06
C GLU A 528 5.03 -5.16 0.27
N ILE A 529 4.41 -6.11 0.97
CA ILE A 529 4.88 -6.59 2.27
C ILE A 529 4.84 -8.12 2.31
N PHE A 530 5.97 -8.72 2.66
CA PHE A 530 6.10 -10.16 2.94
C PHE A 530 6.50 -10.35 4.41
N PRO A 531 5.53 -10.52 5.33
CA PRO A 531 5.80 -10.56 6.77
C PRO A 531 6.82 -11.64 7.17
N GLN A 532 6.81 -12.79 6.50
CA GLN A 532 7.72 -13.91 6.73
C GLN A 532 8.91 -13.96 5.76
N GLY A 533 9.09 -12.94 4.93
CA GLY A 533 10.01 -12.97 3.79
C GLY A 533 9.47 -13.80 2.62
N ILE A 534 10.30 -13.96 1.59
CA ILE A 534 9.95 -14.65 0.34
C ILE A 534 10.62 -16.03 0.35
N ASP A 535 9.83 -17.10 0.28
CA ASP A 535 10.26 -18.45 -0.08
C ASP A 535 9.65 -18.80 -1.46
N VAL A 536 10.54 -19.01 -2.42
CA VAL A 536 10.19 -19.20 -3.82
C VAL A 536 9.70 -20.62 -4.11
N TYR A 537 9.90 -21.57 -3.20
CA TYR A 537 9.52 -22.97 -3.39
C TYR A 537 8.19 -23.34 -2.73
N THR A 538 7.53 -22.38 -2.06
CA THR A 538 6.26 -22.58 -1.35
C THR A 538 5.37 -21.35 -1.47
N THR A 539 4.17 -21.41 -0.89
CA THR A 539 3.25 -20.28 -0.79
C THR A 539 3.76 -19.26 0.23
N ASN A 540 3.62 -17.97 -0.09
CA ASN A 540 4.05 -16.88 0.78
C ASN A 540 2.88 -16.20 1.48
N GLU A 541 3.13 -15.66 2.67
CA GLU A 541 2.22 -14.71 3.31
C GLU A 541 2.50 -13.31 2.77
N THR A 542 1.44 -12.58 2.40
CA THR A 542 1.54 -11.21 1.89
C THR A 542 0.64 -10.29 2.70
N ALA A 543 0.99 -9.01 2.72
CA ALA A 543 0.24 -7.97 3.42
C ALA A 543 0.41 -6.63 2.68
N GLY A 544 -0.31 -5.62 3.15
CA GLY A 544 -0.36 -4.30 2.54
C GLY A 544 -1.76 -3.97 2.02
N PHE A 545 -1.89 -2.77 1.48
CA PHE A 545 -3.12 -2.28 0.88
C PHE A 545 -2.81 -1.23 -0.18
N LEU A 546 -3.84 -0.81 -0.91
CA LEU A 546 -3.74 0.31 -1.83
C LEU A 546 -4.16 1.61 -1.15
N HIS A 547 -3.39 2.66 -1.33
CA HIS A 547 -3.69 4.02 -0.90
C HIS A 547 -4.22 4.84 -2.08
N PHE A 548 -5.29 5.62 -1.87
CA PHE A 548 -5.84 6.52 -2.88
C PHE A 548 -5.58 7.95 -2.46
N VAL A 549 -4.71 8.63 -3.20
CA VAL A 549 -4.28 10.00 -2.91
C VAL A 549 -4.84 10.94 -3.95
N ASP A 550 -5.62 11.92 -3.50
CA ASP A 550 -6.19 12.99 -4.33
C ASP A 550 -5.09 14.02 -4.63
N PHE A 551 -4.67 14.08 -5.89
CA PHE A 551 -3.69 15.03 -6.43
C PHE A 551 -4.36 16.14 -7.24
N SER A 552 -5.67 16.37 -7.05
CA SER A 552 -6.37 17.47 -7.73
C SER A 552 -5.81 18.85 -7.34
N ASP A 553 -5.24 18.98 -6.14
CA ASP A 553 -4.35 20.08 -5.75
C ASP A 553 -2.92 19.54 -5.59
N LEU A 554 -2.07 19.79 -6.59
CA LEU A 554 -0.69 19.30 -6.63
C LEU A 554 0.18 19.81 -5.46
N ASN A 555 -0.19 20.91 -4.81
CA ASN A 555 0.57 21.45 -3.67
C ASN A 555 0.14 20.84 -2.33
N ASN A 556 -1.01 20.19 -2.29
CA ASN A 556 -1.58 19.62 -1.08
C ASN A 556 -2.28 18.28 -1.40
N PRO A 557 -1.50 17.25 -1.77
CA PRO A 557 -2.05 15.92 -1.99
C PRO A 557 -2.55 15.33 -0.67
N VAL A 558 -3.70 14.65 -0.72
CA VAL A 558 -4.35 14.09 0.47
C VAL A 558 -4.80 12.66 0.21
N GLU A 559 -4.41 11.73 1.08
CA GLU A 559 -4.98 10.39 1.09
C GLU A 559 -6.43 10.42 1.57
N VAL A 560 -7.33 9.95 0.72
CA VAL A 560 -8.78 10.01 0.97
C VAL A 560 -9.38 8.64 1.24
N ALA A 561 -8.79 7.58 0.68
CA ALA A 561 -9.31 6.24 0.77
C ALA A 561 -8.20 5.18 0.71
N ARG A 562 -8.57 3.95 1.06
CA ARG A 562 -7.71 2.78 0.94
C ARG A 562 -8.51 1.56 0.48
N TYR A 563 -7.83 0.57 -0.09
CA TYR A 563 -8.40 -0.75 -0.36
C TYR A 563 -7.54 -1.82 0.31
N GLU A 564 -8.01 -2.35 1.43
CA GLU A 564 -7.32 -3.35 2.24
C GLU A 564 -8.05 -4.70 2.15
N LEU A 565 -7.48 -5.63 1.39
CA LEU A 565 -7.93 -7.03 1.40
C LEU A 565 -7.15 -7.77 2.50
N PRO A 566 -7.78 -8.17 3.62
CA PRO A 566 -7.04 -8.70 4.76
C PRO A 566 -6.22 -9.94 4.41
N GLY A 567 -4.92 -9.93 4.74
CA GLY A 567 -4.01 -11.05 4.50
C GLY A 567 -3.48 -11.18 3.07
N HIS A 568 -3.66 -10.15 2.23
CA HIS A 568 -3.24 -10.15 0.84
C HIS A 568 -2.58 -8.81 0.47
N GLY A 569 -1.34 -8.85 -0.03
CA GLY A 569 -0.62 -7.68 -0.52
C GLY A 569 -0.91 -7.38 -1.99
N SER A 570 -0.58 -6.19 -2.46
CA SER A 570 -0.74 -5.78 -3.86
C SER A 570 0.57 -5.93 -4.65
N HIS A 571 0.46 -6.00 -5.98
CA HIS A 571 1.60 -5.86 -6.90
C HIS A 571 1.23 -4.90 -8.04
N ASN A 572 1.26 -5.33 -9.31
CA ASN A 572 0.98 -4.46 -10.46
C ASN A 572 -0.51 -4.47 -10.83
N TYR A 573 -1.00 -3.31 -11.26
CA TYR A 573 -2.42 -3.11 -11.53
C TYR A 573 -2.68 -2.15 -12.68
N TRP A 574 -3.91 -2.16 -13.16
CA TRP A 574 -4.38 -1.36 -14.27
C TRP A 574 -5.68 -0.65 -13.90
N ILE A 575 -5.82 0.61 -14.30
CA ILE A 575 -7.05 1.37 -14.13
C ILE A 575 -7.56 1.79 -15.50
N GLU A 576 -8.84 1.51 -15.77
CA GLU A 576 -9.56 2.10 -16.90
C GLU A 576 -10.83 2.75 -16.39
N ASP A 577 -11.03 4.03 -16.75
CA ASP A 577 -12.10 4.87 -16.23
C ASP A 577 -12.12 4.90 -14.68
N ASP A 578 -13.14 4.31 -14.07
CA ASP A 578 -13.34 4.20 -12.63
C ASP A 578 -13.34 2.72 -12.17
N ILE A 579 -12.62 1.85 -12.88
CA ILE A 579 -12.47 0.44 -12.50
C ILE A 579 -11.00 0.09 -12.38
N LEU A 580 -10.63 -0.40 -11.19
CA LEU A 580 -9.31 -0.91 -10.87
C LEU A 580 -9.28 -2.43 -11.09
N TYR A 581 -8.24 -2.91 -11.76
CA TYR A 581 -7.89 -4.31 -11.97
C TYR A 581 -6.55 -4.57 -11.32
N VAL A 582 -6.54 -5.19 -10.14
CA VAL A 582 -5.33 -5.32 -9.32
C VAL A 582 -4.94 -6.75 -9.04
N ALA A 583 -3.65 -7.05 -9.25
CA ALA A 583 -3.03 -8.26 -8.74
C ALA A 583 -2.80 -8.11 -7.23
N MET A 584 -3.41 -8.98 -6.44
CA MET A 584 -3.28 -9.03 -4.99
C MET A 584 -2.49 -10.26 -4.54
N TYR A 585 -1.38 -10.59 -5.19
CA TYR A 585 -0.55 -11.76 -4.90
C TYR A 585 -1.36 -13.05 -4.65
N THR A 586 -1.44 -13.51 -3.40
CA THR A 586 -2.18 -14.72 -3.00
C THR A 586 -3.69 -14.55 -3.06
N GLY A 587 -4.16 -13.31 -3.15
CA GLY A 587 -5.55 -12.91 -3.32
C GLY A 587 -6.01 -12.95 -4.77
N GLY A 588 -5.15 -13.25 -5.75
CA GLY A 588 -5.57 -13.31 -7.15
C GLY A 588 -5.76 -11.94 -7.79
N VAL A 589 -6.49 -11.88 -8.89
CA VAL A 589 -6.90 -10.61 -9.51
C VAL A 589 -8.20 -10.12 -8.86
N ARG A 590 -8.23 -8.87 -8.41
CA ARG A 590 -9.41 -8.17 -7.90
C ARG A 590 -9.86 -7.08 -8.85
N ILE A 591 -11.16 -6.90 -8.97
CA ILE A 591 -11.77 -5.87 -9.79
C ILE A 591 -12.60 -4.99 -8.86
N VAL A 592 -12.30 -3.69 -8.80
CA VAL A 592 -12.82 -2.78 -7.77
C VAL A 592 -13.44 -1.54 -8.42
N ASP A 593 -14.64 -1.17 -7.97
CA ASP A 593 -15.34 0.06 -8.34
C ASP A 593 -14.75 1.25 -7.57
N ILE A 594 -14.01 2.09 -8.28
CA ILE A 594 -13.38 3.30 -7.76
C ILE A 594 -14.10 4.56 -8.27
N SER A 595 -15.40 4.42 -8.62
CA SER A 595 -16.24 5.55 -9.04
C SER A 595 -16.80 6.36 -7.88
N GLY A 596 -17.15 7.61 -8.20
CA GLY A 596 -17.65 8.60 -7.26
C GLY A 596 -16.53 9.21 -6.42
N GLU A 597 -16.92 10.05 -5.47
CA GLU A 597 -15.96 10.56 -4.49
C GLU A 597 -15.49 9.42 -3.59
N LEU A 598 -14.18 9.26 -3.46
CA LEU A 598 -13.55 8.23 -2.64
C LEU A 598 -13.34 8.72 -1.21
N MET A 599 -13.71 7.91 -0.22
CA MET A 599 -13.48 8.17 1.19
C MET A 599 -13.45 6.86 1.97
N GLY A 600 -12.49 6.66 2.89
CA GLY A 600 -12.47 5.51 3.80
C GLY A 600 -12.02 4.19 3.16
N ASP A 601 -12.47 3.05 3.70
CA ASP A 601 -12.04 1.71 3.26
C ASP A 601 -12.95 1.14 2.17
N LEU A 602 -12.46 1.12 0.93
CA LEU A 602 -13.23 0.71 -0.25
C LEU A 602 -13.60 -0.78 -0.20
N PHE A 603 -12.77 -1.64 0.40
CA PHE A 603 -13.10 -3.06 0.53
C PHE A 603 -14.32 -3.26 1.44
N ARG A 604 -14.33 -2.59 2.60
CA ARG A 604 -15.46 -2.65 3.56
C ARG A 604 -16.75 -2.05 3.03
N GLN A 605 -16.67 -1.14 2.06
CA GLN A 605 -17.82 -0.53 1.39
C GLN A 605 -18.50 -1.47 0.37
N GLY A 606 -17.95 -2.66 0.14
CA GLY A 606 -18.46 -3.59 -0.86
C GLY A 606 -18.18 -3.14 -2.30
N ARG A 607 -17.04 -2.46 -2.53
CA ARG A 607 -16.65 -1.98 -3.86
C ARG A 607 -15.98 -3.04 -4.74
N GLU A 608 -15.73 -4.24 -4.23
CA GLU A 608 -15.26 -5.36 -5.07
C GLU A 608 -16.37 -5.79 -6.03
N ILE A 609 -16.13 -5.60 -7.33
CA ILE A 609 -16.98 -6.10 -8.41
C ILE A 609 -16.88 -7.63 -8.48
N GLY A 610 -15.67 -8.17 -8.37
CA GLY A 610 -15.43 -9.61 -8.39
C GLY A 610 -13.94 -9.92 -8.42
N HIS A 611 -13.61 -11.21 -8.39
CA HIS A 611 -12.23 -11.67 -8.35
C HIS A 611 -12.04 -12.99 -9.08
N ILE A 612 -10.78 -13.33 -9.35
CA ILE A 612 -10.36 -14.64 -9.82
C ILE A 612 -9.06 -15.08 -9.12
N ASN A 613 -9.07 -16.31 -8.60
CA ASN A 613 -7.85 -16.96 -8.13
C ASN A 613 -7.11 -17.55 -9.33
N THR A 614 -5.84 -17.21 -9.49
CA THR A 614 -5.06 -17.51 -10.70
C THR A 614 -4.27 -18.80 -10.61
N GLY A 615 -4.31 -19.49 -9.47
CA GLY A 615 -3.64 -20.76 -9.23
C GLY A 615 -4.01 -21.82 -10.27
N ASN A 616 -2.98 -22.51 -10.78
CA ASN A 616 -3.09 -23.49 -11.85
C ASN A 616 -2.64 -24.87 -11.33
N PRO A 617 -3.42 -25.96 -11.50
CA PRO A 617 -3.01 -27.29 -11.06
C PRO A 617 -1.75 -27.80 -11.74
N ASN A 618 -1.43 -27.25 -12.91
CA ASN A 618 -0.22 -27.55 -13.66
C ASN A 618 0.82 -26.42 -13.59
N GLY A 619 0.73 -25.49 -12.64
CA GLY A 619 1.74 -24.47 -12.42
C GLY A 619 3.01 -25.02 -11.78
N TYR A 620 4.07 -24.20 -11.75
CA TYR A 620 5.35 -24.51 -11.08
C TYR A 620 5.14 -24.91 -9.61
N ILE A 621 4.31 -24.16 -8.88
CA ILE A 621 3.71 -24.60 -7.61
C ILE A 621 2.22 -24.88 -7.87
N PRO A 622 1.78 -26.15 -7.89
CA PRO A 622 0.41 -26.52 -8.21
C PRO A 622 -0.63 -25.82 -7.32
N ASN A 623 -1.64 -25.21 -7.95
CA ASN A 623 -2.76 -24.49 -7.33
C ASN A 623 -2.39 -23.28 -6.45
N ALA A 624 -1.13 -22.87 -6.42
CA ALA A 624 -0.70 -21.70 -5.65
C ALA A 624 -0.94 -20.41 -6.46
N THR A 625 -1.92 -19.62 -6.03
CA THR A 625 -2.16 -18.27 -6.57
C THR A 625 -1.05 -17.33 -6.13
N MET A 626 -0.43 -16.64 -7.09
CA MET A 626 0.61 -15.63 -6.86
C MET A 626 0.60 -14.64 -8.03
N THR A 627 -0.50 -13.91 -8.18
CA THR A 627 -0.68 -12.96 -9.29
C THR A 627 0.31 -11.80 -9.17
N TRP A 628 1.00 -11.47 -10.25
CA TRP A 628 1.96 -10.37 -10.30
C TRP A 628 1.40 -9.15 -11.03
N GLY A 629 0.71 -9.32 -12.15
CA GLY A 629 0.15 -8.20 -12.88
C GLY A 629 -1.26 -8.47 -13.36
N ALA A 630 -2.03 -7.41 -13.56
CA ALA A 630 -3.30 -7.43 -14.27
C ALA A 630 -3.33 -6.30 -15.29
N GLN A 631 -3.84 -6.58 -16.49
CA GLN A 631 -3.98 -5.61 -17.58
C GLN A 631 -5.34 -5.82 -18.24
N LEU A 632 -6.15 -4.74 -18.29
CA LEU A 632 -7.37 -4.76 -19.10
C LEU A 632 -7.00 -4.55 -20.57
N TYR A 633 -7.46 -5.44 -21.43
CA TYR A 633 -7.19 -5.37 -22.87
C TYR A 633 -8.36 -5.94 -23.67
N LYS A 634 -8.95 -5.12 -24.55
CA LYS A 634 -10.09 -5.48 -25.43
C LYS A 634 -11.22 -6.23 -24.69
N GLY A 635 -11.61 -5.74 -23.51
CA GLY A 635 -12.70 -6.28 -22.69
C GLY A 635 -12.37 -7.57 -21.92
N HIS A 636 -11.11 -8.00 -21.90
CA HIS A 636 -10.61 -9.11 -21.11
C HIS A 636 -9.56 -8.63 -20.11
N VAL A 637 -9.53 -9.25 -18.94
CA VAL A 637 -8.50 -8.99 -17.93
C VAL A 637 -7.46 -10.07 -18.07
N PHE A 638 -6.33 -9.71 -18.68
CA PHE A 638 -5.15 -10.56 -18.72
C PHE A 638 -4.37 -10.40 -17.43
N TYR A 639 -3.65 -11.44 -17.05
CA TYR A 639 -2.83 -11.44 -15.85
C TYR A 639 -1.60 -12.33 -16.00
N SER A 640 -0.57 -12.00 -15.24
CA SER A 640 0.56 -12.90 -14.96
C SER A 640 0.43 -13.47 -13.55
N ASP A 641 0.74 -14.76 -13.42
CA ASP A 641 0.86 -15.47 -12.16
C ASP A 641 2.24 -16.08 -12.06
N HIS A 642 2.96 -15.80 -10.97
CA HIS A 642 4.33 -16.25 -10.74
C HIS A 642 4.52 -17.75 -10.88
N ASN A 643 3.49 -18.53 -10.52
CA ASN A 643 3.51 -20.00 -10.56
C ASN A 643 2.78 -20.55 -11.78
N GLY A 644 1.82 -19.81 -12.34
CA GLY A 644 0.89 -20.29 -13.34
C GLY A 644 1.20 -19.91 -14.79
N GLY A 645 2.07 -18.92 -15.03
CA GLY A 645 2.27 -18.33 -16.36
C GLY A 645 1.33 -17.15 -16.60
N ILE A 646 0.75 -17.05 -17.79
CA ILE A 646 -0.24 -16.00 -18.12
C ILE A 646 -1.65 -16.55 -18.20
N GLY A 647 -2.65 -15.70 -18.00
CA GLY A 647 -4.04 -16.07 -18.15
C GLY A 647 -4.92 -14.91 -18.62
N SER A 648 -6.15 -15.24 -18.96
CA SER A 648 -7.18 -14.28 -19.34
C SER A 648 -8.48 -14.58 -18.61
N SER A 649 -9.21 -13.52 -18.29
CA SER A 649 -10.49 -13.60 -17.61
C SER A 649 -11.46 -12.56 -18.16
N ARG A 650 -12.74 -12.72 -17.85
CA ARG A 650 -13.78 -11.79 -18.29
C ARG A 650 -14.78 -11.52 -17.17
N VAL A 651 -15.07 -10.25 -16.98
CA VAL A 651 -16.15 -9.79 -16.09
C VAL A 651 -17.46 -9.91 -16.84
N LEU A 652 -18.40 -10.73 -16.32
CA LEU A 652 -19.71 -10.87 -16.91
C LEU A 652 -20.58 -9.64 -16.63
N PRO A 653 -21.59 -9.35 -17.46
CA PRO A 653 -22.58 -8.33 -17.14
C PRO A 653 -23.29 -8.60 -15.81
N ILE A 654 -23.85 -7.55 -15.21
CA ILE A 654 -24.69 -7.67 -14.01
C ILE A 654 -25.84 -8.64 -14.33
N LYS A 655 -26.00 -9.68 -13.52
CA LYS A 655 -27.17 -10.57 -13.62
C LYS A 655 -28.41 -9.75 -13.23
N PRO A 656 -29.51 -9.79 -14.01
CA PRO A 656 -30.76 -9.15 -13.61
C PRO A 656 -31.15 -9.64 -12.22
N ASP A 657 -31.30 -8.70 -11.29
CA ASP A 657 -31.77 -9.02 -9.96
C ASP A 657 -33.25 -9.35 -10.02
N ASN A 658 -33.57 -10.65 -9.99
CA ASN A 658 -34.95 -11.15 -9.91
C ASN A 658 -35.45 -11.21 -8.46
N SER A 659 -34.65 -10.78 -7.48
CA SER A 659 -35.09 -10.60 -6.11
C SER A 659 -35.83 -9.28 -5.97
N ARG A 660 -36.91 -9.24 -5.18
CA ARG A 660 -37.65 -7.98 -4.91
C ARG A 660 -36.89 -7.02 -3.97
N VAL A 661 -35.58 -7.20 -3.79
CA VAL A 661 -34.77 -6.46 -2.81
C VAL A 661 -34.36 -5.08 -3.37
N ASN A 662 -34.13 -4.97 -4.69
CA ASN A 662 -33.70 -3.74 -5.35
C ASN A 662 -34.83 -2.90 -5.99
N GLU A 663 -36.10 -3.28 -5.83
CA GLU A 663 -37.25 -2.48 -6.32
C GLU A 663 -37.34 -1.07 -5.71
N TYR A 664 -36.62 -0.81 -4.60
CA TYR A 664 -36.71 0.44 -3.83
C TYR A 664 -35.76 1.55 -4.30
N LEU A 665 -34.78 1.26 -5.16
CA LEU A 665 -33.85 2.27 -5.68
C LEU A 665 -34.51 3.20 -6.72
N THR A 666 -35.66 2.81 -7.30
CA THR A 666 -36.36 3.60 -8.33
C THR A 666 -37.78 4.03 -7.93
N ARG A 667 -38.29 3.61 -6.76
CA ARG A 667 -39.62 3.97 -6.26
C ARG A 667 -39.60 4.18 -4.75
N PRO A 668 -39.73 5.42 -4.23
CA PRO A 668 -39.99 5.62 -2.82
C PRO A 668 -41.36 5.00 -2.48
N ARG A 669 -41.44 4.23 -1.40
CA ARG A 669 -42.74 3.83 -0.86
C ARG A 669 -43.52 5.09 -0.49
N ILE A 670 -44.63 5.34 -1.16
CA ILE A 670 -45.72 6.12 -0.59
C ILE A 670 -46.15 5.31 0.63
N ILE A 671 -45.98 5.89 1.81
CA ILE A 671 -46.44 5.32 3.08
C ILE A 671 -47.97 5.40 3.04
N ASP A 672 -48.63 4.24 3.09
CA ASP A 672 -50.06 4.15 3.47
C ASP A 672 -50.20 4.38 4.99
#